data_AF-A0A3T0KZE6-F1
#
_entry.id   AF-A0A3T0KZE6-F1
#
_cell.length_a   1.000
_cell.length_b   1.000
_cell.length_c   1.000
_cell.angle_alpha   90.00
_cell.angle_beta   90.00
_cell.angle_gamma   90.00
#
_symmetry.space_group_name_H-M   'P 1'
#
loop_
_entity.id
_entity.type
_entity.pdbx_description
1 polymer ?
#
loop_
_entity_poly.entity_id
_entity_poly.type
_entity_poly.pdbx_seq_one_letter_code
_entity_poly.pdbx_strand_id
1 'polypeptide(L)'
;MNKELQKLLLSKEEYVVEATLNKNLVGQLARNYDTGLLNILQSNEKIKAHFFSSTDGGLIFKLDVFLQFLNNKAFLPDSYTIYKQKIGLAYKGEVDLLSQNKEIVLNWPYKDCILEGGQHKEDAKRDELFFNEVLSPTEVTRLMEPKAFSNFVLHDSTGVSKLENISGEENLIIKGNNLLALSSLKEKFAGKIKLIYIDPPYYFNANKSEDTFRYNSNFKLSTWLVFMKNRLELAKELLAEDGAIFAQISDDGVAELHLLMKEIFNTPTTNNFINKITVKTKSPSGFQSVNPGVFETAEYIIGFAKNKSKWTYNRQYVEADYDANYKWVVTNIDDDFKNWNIVDIKEVIANDLGLTLEDFKKKYDDKLILGLMAEYALKNSDKVFQSVAISNKAGAQIKKVRDESKLSPHEIFLVRREGQYDVYVNKGREMAFYQKKIRDINGEMVPSVQATNMWTDTPYEGIASEGGVVLKGGKKPEKLLKRIIEMGTDSENDIVMDFFLGSGTTCAVAHKLGRRYIGIEQLDYIDELAIPRLESVINGDQSGISKIQGWTGGGSFVYCEIKNDAKEFVNRIEEASDDGELLELFELAKKSSFISYRIDPNKMKSSEFEKLSFAEQKQLLREIIDNNNLYVNYSDIEDQSYGISAEDKVLNRQFYGGGE
;
A
#
# COMPACT_ATOMS: atom_id res chain seq x y z
N MET A 1 -13.63 46.79 -36.26
CA MET A 1 -12.57 47.04 -35.26
C MET A 1 -11.34 46.14 -35.45
N ASN A 2 -11.33 44.85 -35.07
CA ASN A 2 -10.10 44.02 -35.09
C ASN A 2 -9.44 43.96 -36.48
N LYS A 3 -10.20 43.65 -37.55
CA LYS A 3 -9.68 43.59 -38.93
C LYS A 3 -9.21 44.95 -39.46
N GLU A 4 -9.84 46.04 -39.02
CA GLU A 4 -9.48 47.41 -39.44
C GLU A 4 -8.18 47.84 -38.75
N LEU A 5 -8.03 47.58 -37.45
CA LEU A 5 -6.80 47.87 -36.71
C LEU A 5 -5.63 47.03 -37.22
N GLN A 6 -5.86 45.74 -37.48
CA GLN A 6 -4.85 44.85 -38.04
C GLN A 6 -4.39 45.32 -39.42
N LYS A 7 -5.32 45.65 -40.32
CA LYS A 7 -4.99 46.20 -41.65
C LYS A 7 -4.22 47.52 -41.55
N LEU A 8 -4.60 48.37 -40.60
CA LEU A 8 -3.95 49.66 -40.39
C LEU A 8 -2.51 49.49 -39.87
N LEU A 9 -2.27 48.61 -38.90
CA LEU A 9 -0.94 48.37 -38.35
C LEU A 9 -0.04 47.57 -39.30
N LEU A 10 -0.60 46.61 -40.06
CA LEU A 10 0.13 45.88 -41.11
C LEU A 10 0.48 46.74 -42.33
N SER A 11 -0.16 47.90 -42.50
CA SER A 11 0.16 48.83 -43.60
C SER A 11 1.52 49.53 -43.45
N LYS A 12 2.19 49.34 -42.30
CA LYS A 12 3.49 49.93 -41.98
C LYS A 12 4.52 48.82 -41.86
N GLU A 13 5.43 48.75 -42.82
CA GLU A 13 6.47 47.72 -42.87
C GLU A 13 7.34 47.68 -41.61
N GLU A 14 7.57 48.84 -40.98
CA GLU A 14 8.29 48.99 -39.71
C GLU A 14 7.65 48.27 -38.52
N TYR A 15 6.36 47.91 -38.59
CA TYR A 15 5.65 47.18 -37.53
C TYR A 15 5.55 45.67 -37.81
N VAL A 16 6.12 45.19 -38.92
CA VAL A 16 5.94 43.82 -39.42
C VAL A 16 7.28 43.08 -39.44
N VAL A 17 7.26 41.82 -39.00
CA VAL A 17 8.38 40.88 -39.10
C VAL A 17 7.84 39.58 -39.72
N GLU A 18 8.49 39.08 -40.77
CA GLU A 18 8.09 37.83 -41.46
C GLU A 18 6.60 37.81 -41.86
N ALA A 19 6.10 38.91 -42.43
CA ALA A 19 4.70 39.10 -42.83
C ALA A 19 3.67 39.07 -41.68
N THR A 20 4.11 39.13 -40.42
CA THR A 20 3.24 39.20 -39.24
C THR A 20 3.53 40.43 -38.38
N LEU A 21 2.52 40.93 -37.66
CA LEU A 21 2.67 42.13 -36.83
C LEU A 21 3.57 41.84 -35.61
N ASN A 22 4.64 42.62 -35.44
CA ASN A 22 5.49 42.56 -34.26
C ASN A 22 4.81 43.25 -33.06
N LYS A 23 4.02 42.47 -32.31
CA LYS A 23 3.24 42.97 -31.16
C LYS A 23 4.10 43.60 -30.06
N ASN A 24 5.30 43.09 -29.84
CA ASN A 24 6.20 43.61 -28.81
C ASN A 24 6.68 45.01 -29.17
N LEU A 25 7.07 45.23 -30.43
CA LEU A 25 7.47 46.53 -30.94
C LEU A 25 6.31 47.54 -30.88
N VAL A 26 5.13 47.18 -31.39
CA VAL A 26 3.96 48.07 -31.36
C VAL A 26 3.54 48.38 -29.91
N GLY A 27 3.61 47.40 -29.02
CA GLY A 27 3.34 47.61 -27.60
C GLY A 27 4.36 48.53 -26.92
N GLN A 28 5.64 48.45 -27.31
CA GLN A 28 6.69 49.35 -26.82
C GLN A 28 6.48 50.79 -27.32
N LEU A 29 6.20 50.96 -28.61
CA LEU A 29 5.88 52.26 -29.21
C LEU A 29 4.66 52.91 -28.53
N ALA A 30 3.62 52.12 -28.22
CA ALA A 30 2.45 52.61 -27.51
C ALA A 30 2.79 53.11 -26.09
N ARG A 31 3.61 52.38 -25.32
CA ARG A 31 4.05 52.80 -23.98
C ARG A 31 4.90 54.07 -24.00
N ASN A 32 5.66 54.26 -25.08
CA ASN A 32 6.49 55.44 -25.29
C ASN A 32 5.71 56.62 -25.87
N TYR A 33 4.39 56.49 -26.07
CA TYR A 33 3.55 57.49 -26.72
C TYR A 33 4.12 57.96 -28.07
N ASP A 34 4.64 57.01 -28.85
CA ASP A 34 5.24 57.29 -30.15
C ASP A 34 4.27 58.03 -31.06
N THR A 35 4.72 59.16 -31.60
CA THR A 35 3.87 60.06 -32.40
C THR A 35 3.46 59.43 -33.72
N GLY A 36 4.31 58.59 -34.32
CA GLY A 36 4.02 57.85 -35.54
C GLY A 36 2.85 56.90 -35.35
N LEU A 37 2.93 56.05 -34.32
CA LEU A 37 1.86 55.12 -33.96
C LEU A 37 0.57 55.85 -33.61
N LEU A 38 0.62 56.89 -32.76
CA LEU A 38 -0.57 57.63 -32.35
C LEU A 38 -1.26 58.33 -33.52
N ASN A 39 -0.52 58.89 -34.47
CA ASN A 39 -1.09 59.51 -35.67
C ASN A 39 -1.77 58.49 -36.57
N ILE A 40 -1.19 57.31 -36.72
CA ILE A 40 -1.80 56.22 -37.48
C ILE A 40 -3.10 55.79 -36.83
N LEU A 41 -3.12 55.56 -35.53
CA LEU A 41 -4.34 55.17 -34.81
C LEU A 41 -5.44 56.25 -34.90
N GLN A 42 -5.06 57.53 -34.90
CA GLN A 42 -5.99 58.65 -35.07
C GLN A 42 -6.52 58.81 -36.50
N SER A 43 -5.81 58.30 -37.51
CA SER A 43 -6.22 58.43 -38.92
C SER A 43 -7.50 57.67 -39.26
N ASN A 44 -7.94 56.75 -38.39
CA ASN A 44 -9.17 55.99 -38.57
C ASN A 44 -10.19 56.36 -37.48
N GLU A 45 -11.31 56.95 -37.88
CA GLU A 45 -12.34 57.46 -36.97
C GLU A 45 -12.88 56.42 -35.97
N LYS A 46 -13.03 55.14 -36.38
CA LYS A 46 -13.49 54.08 -35.48
C LYS A 46 -12.43 53.72 -34.43
N ILE A 47 -11.16 53.61 -34.85
CA ILE A 47 -10.04 53.29 -33.96
C ILE A 47 -9.78 54.46 -33.01
N LYS A 48 -9.84 55.69 -33.52
CA LYS A 48 -9.75 56.93 -32.76
C LYS A 48 -10.82 56.99 -31.67
N ALA A 49 -12.09 56.79 -32.00
CA ALA A 49 -13.19 56.81 -31.04
C ALA A 49 -13.04 55.75 -29.92
N HIS A 50 -12.41 54.62 -30.23
CA HIS A 50 -12.24 53.53 -29.27
C HIS A 50 -11.06 53.78 -28.32
N PHE A 51 -9.88 54.10 -28.87
CA PHE A 51 -8.64 54.22 -28.10
C PHE A 51 -8.31 55.64 -27.64
N PHE A 52 -9.10 56.64 -27.99
CA PHE A 52 -8.91 58.02 -27.54
C PHE A 52 -10.17 58.57 -26.85
N SER A 53 -9.98 59.54 -25.96
CA SER A 53 -11.04 60.36 -25.37
C SER A 53 -10.78 61.83 -25.70
N SER A 54 -11.79 62.57 -26.12
CA SER A 54 -11.70 64.02 -26.30
C SER A 54 -11.93 64.74 -24.97
N THR A 55 -11.08 65.71 -24.68
CA THR A 55 -11.22 66.65 -23.56
C THR A 55 -10.98 68.07 -24.07
N ASP A 56 -11.36 69.09 -23.28
CA ASP A 56 -11.18 70.50 -23.66
C ASP A 56 -9.71 70.88 -23.95
N GLY A 57 -8.74 70.08 -23.47
CA GLY A 57 -7.30 70.24 -23.71
C GLY A 57 -6.70 69.34 -24.79
N GLY A 58 -7.49 68.55 -25.51
CA GLY A 58 -7.03 67.67 -26.59
C GLY A 58 -7.45 66.20 -26.45
N LEU A 59 -6.83 65.32 -27.25
CA LEU A 59 -7.10 63.88 -27.28
C LEU A 59 -6.19 63.13 -26.31
N ILE A 60 -6.79 62.32 -25.43
CA ILE A 60 -6.09 61.45 -24.49
C ILE A 60 -6.08 60.02 -25.02
N PHE A 61 -4.90 59.42 -25.20
CA PHE A 61 -4.75 58.03 -25.61
C PHE A 61 -4.95 57.06 -24.43
N LYS A 62 -5.89 56.14 -24.56
CA LYS A 62 -6.21 55.09 -23.58
C LYS A 62 -5.20 53.94 -23.70
N LEU A 63 -3.99 54.16 -23.21
CA LEU A 63 -2.87 53.22 -23.33
C LEU A 63 -3.23 51.80 -22.85
N ASP A 64 -3.81 51.67 -21.67
CA ASP A 64 -4.14 50.35 -21.11
C ASP A 64 -5.18 49.61 -21.94
N VAL A 65 -6.19 50.32 -22.47
CA VAL A 65 -7.21 49.76 -23.35
C VAL A 65 -6.57 49.26 -24.65
N PHE A 66 -5.63 50.02 -25.23
CA PHE A 66 -4.92 49.62 -26.43
C PHE A 66 -4.00 48.41 -26.19
N LEU A 67 -3.24 48.40 -25.08
CA LEU A 67 -2.37 47.27 -24.73
C LEU A 67 -3.17 46.00 -24.41
N GLN A 68 -4.31 46.12 -23.73
CA GLN A 68 -5.22 44.98 -23.51
C GLN A 68 -5.74 44.44 -24.85
N PHE A 69 -6.09 45.33 -25.78
CA PHE A 69 -6.57 44.95 -27.11
C PHE A 69 -5.50 44.26 -27.96
N LEU A 70 -4.26 44.77 -27.96
CA LEU A 70 -3.11 44.18 -28.67
C LEU A 70 -2.75 42.77 -28.14
N ASN A 71 -2.97 42.53 -26.85
CA ASN A 71 -2.71 41.26 -26.18
C ASN A 71 -3.89 40.27 -26.23
N ASN A 72 -5.04 40.67 -26.78
CA ASN A 72 -6.21 39.80 -26.94
C ASN A 72 -5.94 38.73 -28.03
N LYS A 73 -6.04 37.44 -27.67
CA LYS A 73 -5.79 36.30 -28.57
C LYS A 73 -6.88 36.06 -29.63
N ALA A 74 -8.00 36.79 -29.62
CA ALA A 74 -8.92 36.85 -30.77
C ALA A 74 -8.31 37.58 -31.98
N PHE A 75 -7.16 38.25 -31.81
CA PHE A 75 -6.47 38.98 -32.86
C PHE A 75 -5.61 38.08 -33.77
N LEU A 76 -5.13 36.91 -33.29
CA LEU A 76 -4.41 35.89 -34.07
C LEU A 76 -4.51 34.51 -33.35
N PRO A 77 -5.04 33.43 -33.99
CA PRO A 77 -5.29 32.14 -33.35
C PRO A 77 -4.17 31.13 -33.59
N ASP A 78 -3.35 30.87 -32.57
CA ASP A 78 -2.25 29.89 -32.62
C ASP A 78 -2.23 28.95 -31.38
N SER A 79 -3.38 28.69 -30.74
CA SER A 79 -3.48 27.77 -29.58
C SER A 79 -4.87 27.11 -29.41
N TYR A 80 -4.88 25.83 -28.98
CA TYR A 80 -6.09 25.04 -28.64
C TYR A 80 -6.72 25.39 -27.28
N THR A 81 -6.06 26.22 -26.45
CA THR A 81 -6.60 26.71 -25.17
C THR A 81 -6.39 28.22 -25.01
N ILE A 82 -7.35 28.88 -24.35
CA ILE A 82 -7.33 30.33 -24.04
C ILE A 82 -6.45 30.66 -22.82
N TYR A 83 -6.19 29.68 -21.95
CA TYR A 83 -5.41 29.86 -20.72
C TYR A 83 -3.91 29.70 -20.97
N LYS A 84 -3.07 30.38 -20.18
CA LYS A 84 -1.61 30.12 -20.13
C LYS A 84 -1.36 28.71 -19.55
N GLN A 85 -0.09 28.28 -19.41
CA GLN A 85 0.31 27.01 -18.75
C GLN A 85 -0.04 26.97 -17.24
N LYS A 86 -1.29 27.26 -16.86
CA LYS A 86 -1.81 27.27 -15.50
C LYS A 86 -3.13 26.48 -15.47
N ILE A 87 -3.24 25.54 -14.55
CA ILE A 87 -4.48 24.81 -14.25
C ILE A 87 -5.28 25.65 -13.24
N GLY A 88 -6.58 25.81 -13.48
CA GLY A 88 -7.49 26.47 -12.55
C GLY A 88 -8.92 26.43 -13.04
N LEU A 89 -9.84 26.89 -12.20
CA LEU A 89 -11.25 27.05 -12.56
C LEU A 89 -11.47 28.47 -13.08
N ALA A 90 -12.31 28.62 -14.08
CA ALA A 90 -12.67 29.91 -14.66
C ALA A 90 -14.14 29.89 -15.05
N TYR A 91 -14.78 31.06 -15.05
CA TYR A 91 -16.14 31.16 -15.55
C TYR A 91 -16.15 30.97 -17.08
N LYS A 92 -17.20 30.36 -17.62
CA LYS A 92 -17.29 30.10 -19.06
C LYS A 92 -17.29 31.43 -19.82
N GLY A 93 -16.22 31.69 -20.58
CA GLY A 93 -16.05 32.94 -21.35
C GLY A 93 -15.13 33.97 -20.69
N GLU A 94 -14.67 33.72 -19.46
CA GLU A 94 -13.65 34.52 -18.79
C GLU A 94 -12.26 33.88 -18.95
N VAL A 95 -11.24 34.72 -19.11
CA VAL A 95 -9.85 34.28 -19.32
C VAL A 95 -9.09 34.19 -18.00
N ASP A 96 -9.59 34.88 -16.98
CA ASP A 96 -9.01 34.86 -15.65
C ASP A 96 -9.41 33.60 -14.90
N LEU A 97 -8.41 32.92 -14.35
CA LEU A 97 -8.67 31.86 -13.39
C LEU A 97 -9.24 32.51 -12.11
N LEU A 98 -10.29 31.89 -11.57
CA LEU A 98 -10.85 32.23 -10.27
C LEU A 98 -9.73 32.17 -9.22
N SER A 99 -9.27 33.35 -8.79
CA SER A 99 -8.27 33.49 -7.74
C SER A 99 -8.92 33.45 -6.35
N GLN A 100 -10.13 34.01 -6.23
CA GLN A 100 -10.97 33.96 -5.05
C GLN A 100 -12.43 34.16 -5.48
N ASN A 101 -13.33 33.28 -5.05
CA ASN A 101 -14.77 33.47 -5.20
C ASN A 101 -15.43 33.18 -3.84
N LYS A 102 -16.20 34.15 -3.32
CA LYS A 102 -16.88 34.03 -2.02
C LYS A 102 -18.26 33.38 -2.12
N GLU A 103 -18.78 33.22 -3.33
CA GLU A 103 -20.11 32.64 -3.61
C GLU A 103 -20.03 31.16 -4.01
N ILE A 104 -18.87 30.70 -4.47
CA ILE A 104 -18.65 29.32 -4.93
C ILE A 104 -17.58 28.67 -4.08
N VAL A 105 -17.97 27.63 -3.32
CA VAL A 105 -17.06 26.77 -2.56
C VAL A 105 -17.05 25.40 -3.22
N LEU A 106 -15.86 24.88 -3.56
CA LEU A 106 -15.74 23.45 -3.80
C LEU A 106 -15.74 22.74 -2.45
N ASN A 107 -16.85 22.10 -2.15
CA ASN A 107 -16.99 21.31 -0.95
C ASN A 107 -17.11 19.84 -1.35
N TRP A 108 -16.26 19.01 -0.75
CA TRP A 108 -16.37 17.55 -0.87
C TRP A 108 -16.98 17.05 0.44
N PRO A 109 -18.15 16.41 0.38
CA PRO A 109 -18.73 15.77 1.55
C PRO A 109 -17.70 14.85 2.23
N TYR A 110 -17.63 14.91 3.56
CA TYR A 110 -16.80 14.03 4.39
C TYR A 110 -15.28 14.17 4.27
N LYS A 111 -14.77 15.17 3.54
CA LYS A 111 -13.32 15.38 3.37
C LYS A 111 -12.57 15.69 4.68
N ASP A 112 -13.26 16.36 5.61
CA ASP A 112 -12.74 16.73 6.94
C ASP A 112 -13.40 15.85 8.01
N CYS A 113 -13.62 14.57 7.71
CA CYS A 113 -14.27 13.66 8.63
C CYS A 113 -13.39 12.47 8.99
N ILE A 114 -13.57 12.00 10.22
CA ILE A 114 -13.10 10.70 10.68
C ILE A 114 -14.25 9.71 10.59
N LEU A 115 -13.99 8.54 10.01
CA LEU A 115 -14.91 7.44 9.94
C LEU A 115 -14.44 6.30 10.84
N GLU A 116 -15.20 6.04 11.91
CA GLU A 116 -14.97 4.91 12.80
C GLU A 116 -15.04 3.56 12.04
N GLY A 117 -16.07 3.38 11.22
CA GLY A 117 -16.24 2.21 10.33
C GLY A 117 -16.33 0.88 11.08
N GLY A 118 -17.07 0.83 12.19
CA GLY A 118 -17.22 -0.36 13.02
C GLY A 118 -18.30 -1.33 12.53
N GLN A 119 -17.97 -2.62 12.49
CA GLN A 119 -18.92 -3.71 12.24
C GLN A 119 -18.66 -4.83 13.25
N HIS A 120 -19.72 -5.28 13.92
CA HIS A 120 -19.60 -6.23 15.03
C HIS A 120 -19.99 -7.66 14.67
N LYS A 121 -21.05 -7.84 13.86
CA LYS A 121 -21.52 -9.14 13.39
C LYS A 121 -21.57 -9.12 11.86
N GLU A 122 -21.33 -10.29 11.26
CA GLU A 122 -21.35 -10.49 9.80
C GLU A 122 -22.65 -10.02 9.12
N ASP A 123 -23.77 -10.05 9.87
CA ASP A 123 -25.11 -9.69 9.38
C ASP A 123 -25.59 -8.29 9.80
N ALA A 124 -24.81 -7.55 10.60
CA ALA A 124 -25.22 -6.24 11.11
C ALA A 124 -24.90 -5.12 10.12
N LYS A 125 -25.93 -4.53 9.50
CA LYS A 125 -25.82 -3.26 8.75
C LYS A 125 -25.92 -2.08 9.72
N ARG A 126 -24.90 -1.23 9.80
CA ARG A 126 -24.87 0.00 10.61
C ARG A 126 -24.82 1.22 9.67
N ASP A 127 -25.53 2.28 10.01
CA ASP A 127 -25.36 3.57 9.34
C ASP A 127 -23.96 4.14 9.69
N GLU A 128 -23.18 4.46 8.66
CA GLU A 128 -21.81 4.97 8.80
C GLU A 128 -21.81 6.36 9.43
N LEU A 129 -21.08 6.52 10.53
CA LEU A 129 -20.98 7.76 11.28
C LEU A 129 -19.69 8.51 10.93
N PHE A 130 -19.85 9.72 10.40
CA PHE A 130 -18.77 10.62 10.06
C PHE A 130 -18.69 11.75 11.08
N PHE A 131 -17.57 11.86 11.79
CA PHE A 131 -17.31 12.98 12.67
C PHE A 131 -16.53 14.05 11.93
N ASN A 132 -17.07 15.26 11.82
CA ASN A 132 -16.33 16.35 11.23
C ASN A 132 -15.29 16.88 12.22
N GLU A 133 -14.03 16.97 11.79
CA GLU A 133 -12.90 17.36 12.63
C GLU A 133 -13.03 18.77 13.22
N VAL A 134 -13.75 19.67 12.53
CA VAL A 134 -13.93 21.07 12.97
C VAL A 134 -15.21 21.25 13.79
N LEU A 135 -16.30 20.57 13.40
CA LEU A 135 -17.60 20.72 14.06
C LEU A 135 -17.76 19.81 15.28
N SER A 136 -16.99 18.73 15.36
CA SER A 136 -17.04 17.71 16.42
C SER A 136 -15.65 17.36 16.97
N PRO A 137 -14.85 18.36 17.40
CA PRO A 137 -13.46 18.13 17.82
C PRO A 137 -13.38 17.30 19.11
N THR A 138 -14.36 17.43 20.00
CA THR A 138 -14.43 16.68 21.26
C THR A 138 -14.68 15.20 20.99
N GLU A 139 -15.63 14.89 20.09
CA GLU A 139 -15.94 13.51 19.71
C GLU A 139 -14.77 12.85 18.98
N VAL A 140 -14.10 13.59 18.09
CA VAL A 140 -12.88 13.12 17.42
C VAL A 140 -11.76 12.84 18.42
N THR A 141 -11.54 13.74 19.38
CA THR A 141 -10.53 13.55 20.42
C THR A 141 -10.84 12.31 21.24
N ARG A 142 -12.07 12.18 21.74
CA ARG A 142 -12.53 11.02 22.51
C ARG A 142 -12.38 9.72 21.72
N LEU A 143 -12.72 9.73 20.43
CA LEU A 143 -12.59 8.58 19.55
C LEU A 143 -11.12 8.12 19.45
N MET A 144 -10.19 9.07 19.34
CA MET A 144 -8.76 8.82 19.11
C MET A 144 -7.93 8.70 20.41
N GLU A 145 -8.55 8.83 21.57
CA GLU A 145 -7.91 8.58 22.87
C GLU A 145 -7.62 7.08 23.08
N PRO A 146 -6.59 6.73 23.86
CA PRO A 146 -6.32 5.35 24.22
C PRO A 146 -7.54 4.67 24.86
N LYS A 147 -7.82 3.43 24.49
CA LYS A 147 -8.96 2.66 24.99
C LYS A 147 -8.55 1.70 26.09
N ALA A 148 -9.44 1.45 27.05
CA ALA A 148 -9.22 0.39 28.00
C ALA A 148 -9.33 -0.97 27.30
N PHE A 149 -8.41 -1.88 27.62
CA PHE A 149 -8.46 -3.28 27.22
C PHE A 149 -9.08 -4.14 28.33
N SER A 150 -9.58 -5.31 27.97
CA SER A 150 -10.15 -6.30 28.87
C SER A 150 -9.85 -7.71 28.36
N ASN A 151 -10.16 -8.73 29.16
CA ASN A 151 -9.99 -10.14 28.80
C ASN A 151 -8.55 -10.48 28.39
N PHE A 152 -7.56 -10.02 29.18
CA PHE A 152 -6.17 -10.38 28.92
C PHE A 152 -5.93 -11.88 29.20
N VAL A 153 -5.51 -12.59 28.17
CA VAL A 153 -5.27 -14.03 28.21
C VAL A 153 -3.94 -14.35 27.53
N LEU A 154 -3.13 -15.20 28.15
CA LEU A 154 -1.88 -15.72 27.59
C LEU A 154 -2.15 -17.07 26.93
N HIS A 155 -1.74 -17.20 25.67
CA HIS A 155 -1.67 -18.47 24.94
C HIS A 155 -0.20 -18.86 24.78
N ASP A 156 0.19 -20.01 25.33
CA ASP A 156 1.53 -20.56 25.21
C ASP A 156 1.49 -22.10 25.07
N SER A 157 2.66 -22.74 25.07
CA SER A 157 2.77 -24.21 24.93
C SER A 157 2.10 -25.02 26.05
N THR A 158 1.76 -24.40 27.18
CA THR A 158 1.05 -25.03 28.30
C THR A 158 -0.47 -24.90 28.19
N GLY A 159 -0.94 -24.04 27.28
CA GLY A 159 -2.35 -23.79 27.00
C GLY A 159 -2.72 -22.33 27.23
N VAL A 160 -3.97 -22.13 27.65
CA VAL A 160 -4.59 -20.82 27.84
C VAL A 160 -4.64 -20.50 29.33
N SER A 161 -4.09 -19.35 29.73
CA SER A 161 -4.06 -18.92 31.14
C SER A 161 -4.31 -17.42 31.29
N LYS A 162 -4.66 -16.97 32.51
CA LYS A 162 -4.79 -15.54 32.80
C LYS A 162 -3.42 -14.87 32.74
N LEU A 163 -3.36 -13.66 32.17
CA LEU A 163 -2.14 -12.87 32.19
C LEU A 163 -1.96 -12.20 33.55
N GLU A 164 -0.79 -12.35 34.18
CA GLU A 164 -0.48 -11.68 35.45
C GLU A 164 0.20 -10.33 35.26
N ASN A 165 1.08 -10.22 34.25
CA ASN A 165 1.82 -9.00 33.94
C ASN A 165 2.03 -8.86 32.43
N ILE A 166 2.10 -7.62 31.94
CA ILE A 166 2.39 -7.30 30.54
C ILE A 166 3.59 -6.34 30.44
N SER A 167 4.64 -6.77 29.72
CA SER A 167 5.84 -5.95 29.50
C SER A 167 5.68 -5.02 28.29
N GLY A 168 4.86 -5.41 27.32
CA GLY A 168 4.78 -4.83 25.98
C GLY A 168 5.79 -5.38 24.99
N GLU A 169 6.57 -6.38 25.39
CA GLU A 169 7.45 -7.14 24.50
C GLU A 169 6.77 -8.41 23.96
N GLU A 170 5.54 -8.70 24.41
CA GLU A 170 4.75 -9.84 23.95
C GLU A 170 4.27 -9.66 22.51
N ASN A 171 3.91 -10.78 21.88
CA ASN A 171 3.08 -10.78 20.69
C ASN A 171 1.63 -10.48 21.09
N LEU A 172 0.94 -9.64 20.32
CA LEU A 172 -0.40 -9.17 20.68
C LEU A 172 -1.42 -9.56 19.61
N ILE A 173 -2.57 -10.06 20.05
CA ILE A 173 -3.78 -10.23 19.24
C ILE A 173 -4.88 -9.43 19.91
N ILE A 174 -5.36 -8.38 19.23
CA ILE A 174 -6.32 -7.43 19.77
C ILE A 174 -7.65 -7.61 19.05
N LYS A 175 -8.70 -7.95 19.81
CA LYS A 175 -10.07 -7.92 19.30
C LYS A 175 -10.67 -6.52 19.44
N GLY A 176 -11.07 -5.91 18.34
CA GLY A 176 -11.72 -4.60 18.36
C GLY A 176 -11.55 -3.81 17.08
N ASN A 177 -12.20 -2.64 17.01
CA ASN A 177 -12.09 -1.76 15.86
C ASN A 177 -10.62 -1.33 15.65
N ASN A 178 -10.11 -1.58 14.45
CA ASN A 178 -8.72 -1.32 14.10
C ASN A 178 -8.33 0.16 14.15
N LEU A 179 -9.23 1.11 13.88
CA LEU A 179 -8.91 2.54 14.06
C LEU A 179 -8.59 2.86 15.53
N LEU A 180 -9.42 2.37 16.45
CA LEU A 180 -9.29 2.60 17.88
C LEU A 180 -8.08 1.86 18.47
N ALA A 181 -7.85 0.62 18.01
CA ALA A 181 -6.70 -0.16 18.40
C ALA A 181 -5.40 0.52 17.92
N LEU A 182 -5.33 0.97 16.66
CA LEU A 182 -4.17 1.69 16.13
C LEU A 182 -3.90 2.98 16.91
N SER A 183 -4.95 3.75 17.22
CA SER A 183 -4.83 4.97 18.03
C SER A 183 -4.30 4.65 19.44
N SER A 184 -4.83 3.62 20.08
CA SER A 184 -4.41 3.16 21.41
C SER A 184 -2.95 2.68 21.42
N LEU A 185 -2.53 1.98 20.37
CA LEU A 185 -1.16 1.48 20.24
C LEU A 185 -0.12 2.58 20.08
N LYS A 186 -0.50 3.81 19.70
CA LYS A 186 0.46 4.93 19.53
C LYS A 186 1.23 5.23 20.80
N GLU A 187 0.60 5.15 21.96
CA GLU A 187 1.24 5.42 23.26
C GLU A 187 2.50 4.57 23.47
N LYS A 188 2.47 3.31 23.00
CA LYS A 188 3.57 2.35 23.21
C LYS A 188 4.43 2.10 21.98
N PHE A 189 3.82 2.11 20.79
CA PHE A 189 4.43 1.59 19.55
C PHE A 189 4.66 2.65 18.46
N ALA A 190 4.41 3.94 18.73
CA ALA A 190 4.76 5.00 17.79
C ALA A 190 6.24 4.94 17.39
N GLY A 191 6.51 4.90 16.09
CA GLY A 191 7.88 4.81 15.57
C GLY A 191 8.58 3.47 15.76
N LYS A 192 7.89 2.39 16.13
CA LYS A 192 8.51 1.08 16.44
C LYS A 192 8.16 -0.05 15.47
N ILE A 193 7.11 0.09 14.67
CA ILE A 193 6.65 -1.00 13.79
C ILE A 193 7.56 -1.10 12.56
N LYS A 194 8.21 -2.24 12.36
CA LYS A 194 9.15 -2.43 11.24
C LYS A 194 8.39 -2.66 9.93
N LEU A 195 7.36 -3.49 9.98
CA LEU A 195 6.60 -3.88 8.81
C LEU A 195 5.11 -3.89 9.11
N ILE A 196 4.34 -3.29 8.24
CA ILE A 196 2.89 -3.42 8.22
C ILE A 196 2.50 -4.18 6.95
N TYR A 197 1.73 -5.24 7.08
CA TYR A 197 1.06 -5.87 5.95
C TYR A 197 -0.46 -5.77 6.18
N ILE A 198 -1.19 -5.37 5.15
CA ILE A 198 -2.65 -5.30 5.20
C ILE A 198 -3.30 -5.84 3.93
N ASP A 199 -4.47 -6.45 4.13
CA ASP A 199 -5.36 -6.94 3.09
C ASP A 199 -6.77 -6.35 3.35
N PRO A 200 -6.96 -5.05 3.09
CA PRO A 200 -8.22 -4.37 3.40
C PRO A 200 -9.38 -4.90 2.53
N PRO A 201 -10.64 -4.82 3.00
CA PRO A 201 -11.80 -5.16 2.19
C PRO A 201 -11.90 -4.20 0.98
N TYR A 202 -12.21 -4.70 -0.22
CA TYR A 202 -12.07 -3.90 -1.47
C TYR A 202 -13.26 -3.95 -2.43
N TYR A 203 -14.43 -4.37 -1.96
CA TYR A 203 -15.62 -4.46 -2.80
C TYR A 203 -16.34 -3.12 -2.85
N PHE A 204 -16.38 -2.49 -4.03
CA PHE A 204 -17.05 -1.21 -4.24
C PHE A 204 -18.36 -1.33 -5.03
N ASN A 205 -18.50 -2.41 -5.82
CA ASN A 205 -19.55 -2.51 -6.85
C ASN A 205 -20.30 -3.87 -6.89
N ALA A 206 -19.93 -4.88 -6.10
CA ALA A 206 -20.56 -6.21 -6.15
C ALA A 206 -20.78 -6.82 -4.76
N ASN A 207 -22.04 -7.19 -4.46
CA ASN A 207 -22.37 -8.08 -3.35
C ASN A 207 -21.99 -9.52 -3.76
N LYS A 208 -20.81 -10.01 -3.39
CA LYS A 208 -20.47 -11.42 -3.58
C LYS A 208 -20.99 -12.23 -2.39
N SER A 209 -21.89 -13.17 -2.66
CA SER A 209 -22.43 -14.13 -1.67
C SER A 209 -21.40 -15.16 -1.18
N GLU A 210 -20.21 -15.20 -1.78
CA GLU A 210 -19.17 -16.22 -1.56
C GLU A 210 -17.99 -15.72 -0.73
N ASP A 211 -17.98 -14.46 -0.28
CA ASP A 211 -16.86 -13.99 0.52
C ASP A 211 -16.93 -14.48 1.96
N THR A 212 -15.81 -14.96 2.47
CA THR A 212 -15.74 -15.61 3.78
C THR A 212 -15.60 -14.59 4.91
N PHE A 213 -15.12 -13.37 4.62
CA PHE A 213 -15.01 -12.28 5.59
C PHE A 213 -16.07 -11.20 5.29
N ARG A 214 -17.14 -11.14 6.08
CA ARG A 214 -18.25 -10.19 5.87
C ARG A 214 -17.98 -8.80 6.43
N TYR A 215 -16.89 -8.15 6.01
CA TYR A 215 -16.75 -6.70 6.21
C TYR A 215 -17.85 -5.95 5.42
N ASN A 216 -18.22 -4.74 5.85
CA ASN A 216 -19.25 -3.91 5.21
C ASN A 216 -18.76 -3.53 3.80
N SER A 217 -19.08 -4.36 2.82
CA SER A 217 -18.64 -4.25 1.43
C SER A 217 -19.50 -3.28 0.61
N ASN A 218 -20.40 -2.51 1.26
CA ASN A 218 -21.26 -1.51 0.59
C ASN A 218 -20.69 -0.09 0.67
N PHE A 219 -19.43 0.07 1.08
CA PHE A 219 -18.79 1.38 1.05
C PHE A 219 -18.79 1.92 -0.39
N LYS A 220 -19.47 3.06 -0.59
CA LYS A 220 -19.14 3.89 -1.76
C LYS A 220 -17.64 4.17 -1.71
N LEU A 221 -16.98 4.13 -2.86
CA LEU A 221 -15.53 4.36 -2.97
C LEU A 221 -15.04 5.56 -2.14
N SER A 222 -15.80 6.66 -2.12
CA SER A 222 -15.50 7.84 -1.31
C SER A 222 -15.41 7.53 0.20
N THR A 223 -16.34 6.74 0.74
CA THR A 223 -16.29 6.37 2.16
C THR A 223 -15.13 5.43 2.45
N TRP A 224 -14.88 4.47 1.56
CA TRP A 224 -13.75 3.57 1.72
C TRP A 224 -12.41 4.31 1.72
N LEU A 225 -12.27 5.35 0.91
CA LEU A 225 -11.07 6.18 0.92
C LEU A 225 -10.87 6.92 2.25
N VAL A 226 -11.95 7.42 2.87
CA VAL A 226 -11.89 8.02 4.21
C VAL A 226 -11.52 6.95 5.26
N PHE A 227 -12.18 5.78 5.20
CA PHE A 227 -11.90 4.62 6.05
C PHE A 227 -10.42 4.23 6.03
N MET A 228 -9.84 4.10 4.83
CA MET A 228 -8.44 3.77 4.62
C MET A 228 -7.51 4.91 5.01
N LYS A 229 -7.87 6.17 4.68
CA LYS A 229 -7.07 7.36 5.01
C LYS A 229 -6.79 7.42 6.50
N ASN A 230 -7.84 7.37 7.33
CA ASN A 230 -7.69 7.51 8.78
C ASN A 230 -6.78 6.42 9.38
N ARG A 231 -6.84 5.18 8.86
CA ARG A 231 -6.00 4.06 9.32
C ARG A 231 -4.57 4.16 8.82
N LEU A 232 -4.38 4.54 7.56
CA LEU A 232 -3.06 4.69 6.95
C LEU A 232 -2.27 5.85 7.56
N GLU A 233 -2.94 6.92 7.98
CA GLU A 233 -2.34 8.03 8.73
C GLU A 233 -1.76 7.55 10.07
N LEU A 234 -2.54 6.81 10.87
CA LEU A 234 -2.06 6.20 12.12
C LEU A 234 -0.95 5.17 11.87
N ALA A 235 -1.10 4.33 10.85
CA ALA A 235 -0.09 3.35 10.47
C ALA A 235 1.26 4.01 10.15
N LYS A 236 1.27 5.15 9.46
CA LYS A 236 2.49 5.92 9.17
C LYS A 236 3.17 6.43 10.45
N GLU A 237 2.39 6.83 11.46
CA GLU A 237 2.92 7.25 12.76
C GLU A 237 3.56 6.07 13.52
N LEU A 238 2.92 4.91 13.50
CA LEU A 238 3.39 3.68 14.15
C LEU A 238 4.65 3.10 13.51
N LEU A 239 4.82 3.23 12.18
CA LEU A 239 6.00 2.75 11.48
C LEU A 239 7.29 3.35 12.04
N ALA A 240 8.33 2.52 12.17
CA ALA A 240 9.70 2.96 12.38
C ALA A 240 10.19 3.79 11.19
N GLU A 241 11.20 4.63 11.42
CA GLU A 241 11.79 5.48 10.38
C GLU A 241 12.27 4.68 9.16
N ASP A 242 12.82 3.50 9.39
CA ASP A 242 13.26 2.53 8.40
C ASP A 242 12.25 1.40 8.16
N GLY A 243 10.98 1.63 8.53
CA GLY A 243 9.88 0.70 8.36
C GLY A 243 9.12 0.88 7.04
N ALA A 244 8.30 -0.11 6.70
CA ALA A 244 7.50 -0.12 5.47
C ALA A 244 6.10 -0.72 5.67
N ILE A 245 5.17 -0.31 4.81
CA ILE A 245 3.83 -0.86 4.69
C ILE A 245 3.62 -1.48 3.30
N PHE A 246 2.98 -2.64 3.27
CA PHE A 246 2.54 -3.32 2.06
C PHE A 246 1.04 -3.58 2.13
N ALA A 247 0.28 -3.06 1.17
CA ALA A 247 -1.16 -3.25 1.08
C ALA A 247 -1.52 -4.06 -0.15
N GLN A 248 -2.21 -5.19 0.04
CA GLN A 248 -2.73 -6.01 -1.06
C GLN A 248 -4.14 -5.57 -1.47
N ILE A 249 -4.41 -5.52 -2.77
CA ILE A 249 -5.66 -5.01 -3.33
C ILE A 249 -5.94 -5.62 -4.71
N SER A 250 -7.22 -5.81 -5.07
CA SER A 250 -7.62 -6.19 -6.42
C SER A 250 -7.54 -5.01 -7.40
N ASP A 251 -7.80 -5.26 -8.69
CA ASP A 251 -7.86 -4.22 -9.71
C ASP A 251 -8.92 -3.14 -9.40
N ASP A 252 -9.99 -3.49 -8.68
CA ASP A 252 -11.12 -2.60 -8.36
C ASP A 252 -10.72 -1.34 -7.56
N GLY A 253 -9.65 -1.38 -6.77
CA GLY A 253 -9.23 -0.29 -5.88
C GLY A 253 -7.76 0.11 -5.97
N VAL A 254 -6.99 -0.52 -6.86
CA VAL A 254 -5.53 -0.35 -6.90
C VAL A 254 -5.10 1.08 -7.23
N ALA A 255 -5.85 1.77 -8.10
CA ALA A 255 -5.49 3.12 -8.53
C ALA A 255 -5.71 4.14 -7.39
N GLU A 256 -6.85 4.05 -6.74
CA GLU A 256 -7.28 4.96 -5.69
C GLU A 256 -6.48 4.73 -4.40
N LEU A 257 -6.25 3.48 -4.02
CA LEU A 257 -5.38 3.16 -2.88
C LEU A 257 -3.95 3.66 -3.12
N HIS A 258 -3.41 3.46 -4.32
CA HIS A 258 -2.07 3.95 -4.64
C HIS A 258 -2.00 5.48 -4.59
N LEU A 259 -3.01 6.19 -5.09
CA LEU A 259 -3.05 7.64 -5.02
C LEU A 259 -3.13 8.13 -3.57
N LEU A 260 -3.99 7.52 -2.76
CA LEU A 260 -4.13 7.83 -1.33
C LEU A 260 -2.82 7.59 -0.57
N MET A 261 -2.18 6.43 -0.78
CA MET A 261 -0.88 6.14 -0.15
C MET A 261 0.21 7.10 -0.63
N LYS A 262 0.20 7.56 -1.90
CA LYS A 262 1.13 8.60 -2.35
C LYS A 262 0.93 9.90 -1.59
N GLU A 263 -0.32 10.31 -1.36
CA GLU A 263 -0.63 11.52 -0.60
C GLU A 263 -0.14 11.40 0.85
N ILE A 264 -0.38 10.26 1.50
CA ILE A 264 -0.03 10.05 2.90
C ILE A 264 1.49 9.87 3.09
N PHE A 265 2.16 9.06 2.28
CA PHE A 265 3.55 8.64 2.54
C PHE A 265 4.60 9.53 1.87
N ASN A 266 4.28 10.24 0.79
CA ASN A 266 5.25 11.14 0.17
C ASN A 266 5.28 12.50 0.86
N THR A 267 6.32 13.27 0.56
CA THR A 267 6.36 14.70 0.85
C THR A 267 6.49 15.45 -0.48
N PRO A 268 6.36 16.79 -0.50
CA PRO A 268 6.57 17.57 -1.72
C PRO A 268 7.94 17.35 -2.38
N THR A 269 8.94 16.87 -1.63
CA THR A 269 10.32 16.68 -2.10
C THR A 269 10.79 15.23 -2.11
N THR A 270 10.05 14.28 -1.52
CA THR A 270 10.48 12.89 -1.36
C THR A 270 9.42 11.89 -1.82
N ASN A 271 9.83 10.97 -2.70
CA ASN A 271 9.02 9.83 -3.12
C ASN A 271 9.41 8.57 -2.31
N ASN A 272 8.52 8.16 -1.42
CA ASN A 272 8.69 7.01 -0.53
C ASN A 272 8.09 5.71 -1.08
N PHE A 273 7.54 5.74 -2.31
CA PHE A 273 7.04 4.55 -2.99
C PHE A 273 8.14 3.51 -3.22
N ILE A 274 7.93 2.27 -2.75
CA ILE A 274 8.88 1.16 -2.93
C ILE A 274 8.64 0.52 -4.30
N ASN A 275 7.48 -0.11 -4.49
CA ASN A 275 7.11 -0.80 -5.72
C ASN A 275 5.60 -1.12 -5.77
N LYS A 276 5.11 -1.45 -6.98
CA LYS A 276 3.82 -2.10 -7.20
C LYS A 276 4.10 -3.49 -7.73
N ILE A 277 3.69 -4.50 -6.97
CA ILE A 277 3.97 -5.91 -7.23
C ILE A 277 2.70 -6.55 -7.75
N THR A 278 2.78 -7.24 -8.88
CA THR A 278 1.68 -8.02 -9.44
C THR A 278 1.81 -9.46 -8.96
N VAL A 279 0.79 -10.00 -8.30
CA VAL A 279 0.76 -11.36 -7.77
C VAL A 279 -0.27 -12.18 -8.54
N LYS A 280 0.13 -13.30 -9.12
CA LYS A 280 -0.80 -14.24 -9.75
C LYS A 280 -1.57 -14.98 -8.64
N THR A 281 -2.88 -14.81 -8.62
CA THR A 281 -3.79 -15.43 -7.64
C THR A 281 -4.64 -16.55 -8.23
N LYS A 282 -4.72 -16.65 -9.56
CA LYS A 282 -5.55 -17.65 -10.24
C LYS A 282 -4.89 -18.17 -11.51
N SER A 283 -5.23 -19.41 -11.86
CA SER A 283 -4.88 -20.03 -13.14
C SER A 283 -6.13 -20.14 -14.03
N PRO A 284 -6.02 -19.89 -15.35
CA PRO A 284 -7.15 -19.97 -16.27
C PRO A 284 -7.70 -21.41 -16.31
N SER A 285 -8.81 -21.63 -15.62
CA SER A 285 -9.47 -22.94 -15.51
C SER A 285 -10.97 -22.79 -15.26
N GLY A 286 -11.76 -23.77 -15.71
CA GLY A 286 -13.22 -23.82 -15.50
C GLY A 286 -14.04 -22.88 -16.38
N PHE A 287 -15.31 -22.67 -16.03
CA PHE A 287 -16.25 -21.86 -16.83
C PHE A 287 -15.86 -20.38 -16.93
N GLN A 288 -15.09 -19.86 -15.96
CA GLN A 288 -14.68 -18.45 -15.95
C GLN A 288 -13.66 -18.11 -17.06
N SER A 289 -12.88 -19.10 -17.56
CA SER A 289 -11.98 -18.89 -18.70
C SER A 289 -12.68 -18.90 -20.06
N VAL A 290 -13.99 -19.16 -20.09
CA VAL A 290 -14.83 -19.19 -21.31
C VAL A 290 -15.52 -17.85 -21.56
N ASN A 291 -15.53 -16.96 -20.56
CA ASN A 291 -16.11 -15.63 -20.69
C ASN A 291 -15.29 -14.77 -21.68
N PRO A 292 -15.95 -13.98 -22.56
CA PRO A 292 -15.26 -13.07 -23.47
C PRO A 292 -14.55 -11.96 -22.70
N GLY A 293 -13.25 -11.78 -22.93
CA GLY A 293 -12.43 -10.73 -22.31
C GLY A 293 -11.04 -11.21 -21.88
N VAL A 294 -10.26 -10.32 -21.28
CA VAL A 294 -8.98 -10.70 -20.64
C VAL A 294 -9.30 -11.37 -19.30
N PHE A 295 -8.76 -12.56 -19.09
CA PHE A 295 -8.98 -13.31 -17.85
C PHE A 295 -8.15 -12.70 -16.71
N GLU A 296 -8.82 -12.11 -15.71
CA GLU A 296 -8.18 -11.50 -14.55
C GLU A 296 -7.62 -12.57 -13.61
N THR A 297 -6.30 -12.55 -13.44
CA THR A 297 -5.55 -13.56 -12.66
C THR A 297 -4.67 -12.95 -11.58
N ALA A 298 -4.71 -11.62 -11.44
CA ALA A 298 -3.72 -10.90 -10.67
C ALA A 298 -4.38 -10.03 -9.60
N GLU A 299 -3.71 -9.95 -8.46
CA GLU A 299 -3.90 -8.91 -7.46
C GLU A 299 -2.60 -8.10 -7.36
N TYR A 300 -2.67 -6.96 -6.69
CA TYR A 300 -1.55 -6.03 -6.58
C TYR A 300 -1.18 -5.79 -5.14
N ILE A 301 0.12 -5.68 -4.87
CA ILE A 301 0.66 -5.24 -3.58
C ILE A 301 1.36 -3.90 -3.79
N ILE A 302 0.93 -2.89 -3.05
CA ILE A 302 1.49 -1.54 -3.09
C ILE A 302 2.38 -1.37 -1.86
N GLY A 303 3.68 -1.11 -2.08
CA GLY A 303 4.66 -0.92 -1.02
C GLY A 303 5.10 0.54 -0.85
N PHE A 304 5.11 1.04 0.39
CA PHE A 304 5.67 2.34 0.76
C PHE A 304 6.56 2.21 1.99
N ALA A 305 7.70 2.91 1.99
CA ALA A 305 8.50 3.08 3.20
C ALA A 305 7.99 4.31 3.98
N LYS A 306 8.23 4.38 5.29
CA LYS A 306 8.10 5.65 6.02
C LYS A 306 9.14 6.65 5.54
N ASN A 307 10.41 6.21 5.47
CA ASN A 307 11.50 6.93 4.84
C ASN A 307 12.31 5.99 3.94
N LYS A 308 12.11 6.10 2.62
CA LYS A 308 12.74 5.21 1.65
C LYS A 308 14.26 5.29 1.63
N SER A 309 14.85 6.40 2.05
CA SER A 309 16.32 6.53 2.14
C SER A 309 16.93 5.72 3.28
N LYS A 310 16.14 5.39 4.31
CA LYS A 310 16.56 4.60 5.47
C LYS A 310 16.11 3.13 5.36
N TRP A 311 15.07 2.86 4.58
CA TRP A 311 14.56 1.51 4.38
C TRP A 311 15.56 0.65 3.57
N THR A 312 15.84 -0.54 4.08
CA THR A 312 16.72 -1.52 3.44
C THR A 312 15.88 -2.59 2.74
N TYR A 313 16.19 -2.85 1.48
CA TYR A 313 15.55 -3.92 0.70
C TYR A 313 16.36 -5.21 0.80
N ASN A 314 15.81 -6.19 1.49
CA ASN A 314 16.37 -7.53 1.51
C ASN A 314 16.02 -8.25 0.22
N ARG A 315 17.04 -8.40 -0.63
CA ARG A 315 16.87 -8.97 -1.96
C ARG A 315 16.35 -10.39 -1.86
N GLN A 316 15.17 -10.59 -2.45
CA GLN A 316 14.53 -11.88 -2.53
C GLN A 316 14.98 -12.59 -3.81
N TYR A 317 15.15 -13.90 -3.73
CA TYR A 317 15.50 -14.77 -4.85
C TYR A 317 14.44 -15.84 -5.00
N VAL A 318 14.21 -16.26 -6.24
CA VAL A 318 13.30 -17.36 -6.58
C VAL A 318 14.05 -18.37 -7.42
N GLU A 319 13.61 -19.62 -7.33
CA GLU A 319 14.07 -20.67 -8.21
C GLU A 319 13.84 -20.29 -9.68
N ALA A 320 14.79 -20.67 -10.53
CA ALA A 320 14.76 -20.37 -11.96
C ALA A 320 15.07 -21.62 -12.77
N ASP A 321 14.46 -21.69 -13.95
CA ASP A 321 14.82 -22.69 -14.95
C ASP A 321 16.29 -22.55 -15.39
N TYR A 322 16.81 -23.65 -15.92
CA TYR A 322 18.14 -23.67 -16.50
C TYR A 322 18.28 -22.70 -17.68
N ASP A 323 19.32 -21.88 -17.64
CA ASP A 323 19.63 -20.92 -18.69
C ASP A 323 20.58 -21.56 -19.70
N ALA A 324 20.07 -21.89 -20.89
CA ALA A 324 20.82 -22.56 -21.96
C ALA A 324 22.07 -21.78 -22.44
N ASN A 325 22.24 -20.51 -22.06
CA ASN A 325 23.47 -19.76 -22.32
C ASN A 325 24.67 -20.27 -21.51
N TYR A 326 24.41 -20.94 -20.39
CA TYR A 326 25.41 -21.71 -19.67
C TYR A 326 25.66 -22.99 -20.45
N LYS A 327 26.63 -22.94 -21.36
CA LYS A 327 26.93 -24.05 -22.27
C LYS A 327 28.40 -24.36 -22.39
N TRP A 328 29.25 -23.58 -21.72
CA TRP A 328 30.68 -23.76 -21.77
C TRP A 328 31.15 -24.36 -20.45
N VAL A 329 32.07 -25.32 -20.52
CA VAL A 329 32.63 -26.02 -19.36
C VAL A 329 34.14 -25.91 -19.42
N VAL A 330 34.75 -25.54 -18.30
CA VAL A 330 36.20 -25.70 -18.10
C VAL A 330 36.45 -27.10 -17.55
N THR A 331 37.13 -27.94 -18.33
CA THR A 331 37.35 -29.36 -17.96
C THR A 331 38.51 -29.57 -16.99
N ASN A 332 39.46 -28.63 -16.93
CA ASN A 332 40.63 -28.61 -16.05
C ASN A 332 40.65 -27.34 -15.18
N ILE A 333 39.57 -27.12 -14.40
CA ILE A 333 39.39 -25.87 -13.63
C ILE A 333 40.50 -25.62 -12.60
N ASP A 334 41.13 -26.70 -12.09
CA ASP A 334 42.19 -26.64 -11.08
C ASP A 334 43.56 -26.21 -11.67
N ASP A 335 43.70 -26.21 -13.00
CA ASP A 335 44.90 -25.72 -13.67
C ASP A 335 44.92 -24.17 -13.68
N ASP A 336 46.09 -23.59 -14.00
CA ASP A 336 46.19 -22.14 -14.23
C ASP A 336 45.20 -21.70 -15.32
N PHE A 337 44.46 -20.61 -15.03
CA PHE A 337 43.38 -20.12 -15.91
C PHE A 337 43.82 -19.81 -17.33
N LYS A 338 45.13 -19.59 -17.57
CA LYS A 338 45.67 -19.39 -18.92
C LYS A 338 45.65 -20.66 -19.77
N ASN A 339 45.54 -21.83 -19.14
CA ASN A 339 45.59 -23.15 -19.78
C ASN A 339 44.24 -23.88 -19.74
N TRP A 340 43.15 -23.19 -19.37
CA TRP A 340 41.84 -23.80 -19.28
C TRP A 340 41.33 -24.29 -20.65
N ASN A 341 40.93 -25.55 -20.68
CA ASN A 341 40.30 -26.22 -21.81
C ASN A 341 38.77 -26.05 -21.72
N ILE A 342 38.25 -25.26 -22.65
CA ILE A 342 36.83 -24.89 -22.74
C ILE A 342 36.16 -25.73 -23.83
N VAL A 343 35.12 -26.45 -23.44
CA VAL A 343 34.31 -27.30 -24.34
C VAL A 343 32.81 -26.99 -24.20
N ASP A 344 32.01 -27.38 -25.19
CA ASP A 344 30.55 -27.28 -25.08
C ASP A 344 30.03 -28.39 -24.14
N ILE A 345 29.14 -28.04 -23.21
CA ILE A 345 28.53 -28.96 -22.26
C ILE A 345 27.84 -30.15 -22.95
N LYS A 346 27.28 -29.95 -24.14
CA LYS A 346 26.64 -31.03 -24.91
C LYS A 346 27.66 -32.06 -25.40
N GLU A 347 28.90 -31.64 -25.68
CA GLU A 347 29.98 -32.56 -26.07
C GLU A 347 30.42 -33.40 -24.88
N VAL A 348 30.52 -32.79 -23.69
CA VAL A 348 30.85 -33.52 -22.46
C VAL A 348 29.79 -34.58 -22.17
N ILE A 349 28.51 -34.19 -22.16
CA ILE A 349 27.40 -35.09 -21.90
C ILE A 349 27.30 -36.20 -22.96
N ALA A 350 27.48 -35.87 -24.24
CA ALA A 350 27.48 -36.88 -25.31
C ALA A 350 28.58 -37.93 -25.10
N ASN A 351 29.80 -37.47 -24.77
CA ASN A 351 30.93 -38.35 -24.49
C ASN A 351 30.70 -39.22 -23.25
N ASP A 352 30.15 -38.66 -22.17
CA ASP A 352 29.81 -39.40 -20.95
C ASP A 352 28.78 -40.52 -21.21
N LEU A 353 27.91 -40.32 -22.21
CA LEU A 353 26.94 -41.33 -22.67
C LEU A 353 27.49 -42.27 -23.75
N GLY A 354 28.76 -42.14 -24.14
CA GLY A 354 29.39 -42.93 -25.19
C GLY A 354 28.84 -42.66 -26.60
N LEU A 355 28.32 -41.45 -26.84
CA LEU A 355 27.71 -41.02 -28.11
C LEU A 355 28.54 -39.92 -28.77
N THR A 356 28.46 -39.83 -30.09
CA THR A 356 28.89 -38.61 -30.80
C THR A 356 27.89 -37.48 -30.55
N LEU A 357 28.32 -36.21 -30.66
CA LEU A 357 27.41 -35.06 -30.53
C LEU A 357 26.24 -35.12 -31.53
N GLU A 358 26.47 -35.68 -32.71
CA GLU A 358 25.44 -35.83 -33.74
C GLU A 358 24.41 -36.90 -33.35
N ASP A 359 24.87 -38.06 -32.88
CA ASP A 359 23.99 -39.14 -32.40
C ASP A 359 23.21 -38.71 -31.16
N PHE A 360 23.85 -37.95 -30.25
CA PHE A 360 23.21 -37.39 -29.07
C PHE A 360 22.02 -36.48 -29.43
N LYS A 361 22.21 -35.56 -30.39
CA LYS A 361 21.16 -34.65 -30.87
C LYS A 361 20.05 -35.36 -31.66
N LYS A 362 20.34 -36.49 -32.30
CA LYS A 362 19.33 -37.31 -33.00
C LYS A 362 18.53 -38.19 -32.04
N LYS A 363 19.17 -38.69 -30.98
CA LYS A 363 18.58 -39.62 -30.02
C LYS A 363 17.68 -38.93 -29.00
N TYR A 364 18.01 -37.71 -28.60
CA TYR A 364 17.29 -36.98 -27.56
C TYR A 364 16.72 -35.67 -28.11
N ASP A 365 15.50 -35.34 -27.70
CA ASP A 365 14.90 -34.05 -28.01
C ASP A 365 15.53 -32.90 -27.21
N ASP A 366 15.28 -31.66 -27.65
CA ASP A 366 15.86 -30.46 -27.05
C ASP A 366 15.50 -30.28 -25.56
N LYS A 367 14.31 -30.74 -25.13
CA LYS A 367 13.86 -30.61 -23.73
C LYS A 367 14.66 -31.55 -22.83
N LEU A 368 14.85 -32.80 -23.27
CA LEU A 368 15.66 -33.77 -22.53
C LEU A 368 17.14 -33.35 -22.51
N ILE A 369 17.67 -32.86 -23.63
CA ILE A 369 19.03 -32.30 -23.68
C ILE A 369 19.18 -31.15 -22.68
N LEU A 370 18.21 -30.23 -22.62
CA LEU A 370 18.23 -29.13 -21.67
C LEU A 370 18.20 -29.63 -20.21
N GLY A 371 17.41 -30.66 -19.91
CA GLY A 371 17.39 -31.30 -18.60
C GLY A 371 18.73 -31.92 -18.20
N LEU A 372 19.39 -32.62 -19.12
CA LEU A 372 20.74 -33.17 -18.90
C LEU A 372 21.78 -32.07 -18.68
N MET A 373 21.69 -30.98 -19.45
CA MET A 373 22.55 -29.80 -19.25
C MET A 373 22.34 -29.19 -17.87
N ALA A 374 21.08 -29.06 -17.42
CA ALA A 374 20.74 -28.52 -16.10
C ALA A 374 21.34 -29.36 -14.97
N GLU A 375 21.18 -30.68 -15.04
CA GLU A 375 21.72 -31.60 -14.04
C GLU A 375 23.26 -31.55 -13.99
N TYR A 376 23.92 -31.56 -15.16
CA TYR A 376 25.37 -31.47 -15.25
C TYR A 376 25.87 -30.14 -14.67
N ALA A 377 25.22 -29.03 -15.03
CA ALA A 377 25.61 -27.71 -14.58
C ALA A 377 25.39 -27.51 -13.08
N LEU A 378 24.34 -28.08 -12.49
CA LEU A 378 24.12 -28.02 -11.05
C LEU A 378 25.24 -28.75 -10.30
N LYS A 379 25.64 -29.95 -10.77
CA LYS A 379 26.72 -30.75 -10.18
C LYS A 379 28.12 -30.12 -10.37
N ASN A 380 28.31 -29.34 -11.42
CA ASN A 380 29.60 -28.76 -11.81
C ASN A 380 29.52 -27.22 -11.91
N SER A 381 28.79 -26.58 -10.99
CA SER A 381 28.41 -25.17 -11.12
C SER A 381 29.59 -24.19 -11.14
N ASP A 382 30.71 -24.58 -10.54
CA ASP A 382 32.00 -23.89 -10.51
C ASP A 382 32.79 -24.02 -11.83
N LYS A 383 32.44 -24.98 -12.69
CA LYS A 383 33.09 -25.26 -13.98
C LYS A 383 32.29 -24.76 -15.18
N VAL A 384 30.97 -24.72 -15.04
CA VAL A 384 30.06 -24.29 -16.12
C VAL A 384 29.92 -22.77 -16.12
N PHE A 385 30.00 -22.15 -17.29
CA PHE A 385 29.87 -20.70 -17.44
C PHE A 385 29.12 -20.30 -18.72
N GLN A 386 28.68 -19.04 -18.72
CA GLN A 386 28.21 -18.35 -19.92
C GLN A 386 29.13 -17.18 -20.26
N SER A 387 29.18 -16.80 -21.54
CA SER A 387 29.98 -15.66 -21.99
C SER A 387 29.14 -14.38 -22.03
N VAL A 388 29.40 -13.43 -21.14
CA VAL A 388 28.60 -12.21 -20.95
C VAL A 388 29.33 -10.98 -21.48
N ALA A 389 28.59 -10.08 -22.14
CA ALA A 389 29.16 -8.83 -22.62
C ALA A 389 29.55 -7.90 -21.47
N ILE A 390 30.76 -7.37 -21.50
CA ILE A 390 31.23 -6.39 -20.50
C ILE A 390 30.81 -4.98 -20.94
N SER A 391 29.87 -4.40 -20.18
CA SER A 391 29.32 -3.06 -20.42
C SER A 391 30.36 -1.93 -20.34
N ASN A 392 30.13 -0.85 -21.09
CA ASN A 392 30.92 0.39 -21.00
C ASN A 392 30.78 1.11 -19.64
N LYS A 393 29.78 0.72 -18.83
CA LYS A 393 29.62 1.20 -17.45
C LYS A 393 30.45 0.42 -16.42
N ALA A 394 31.19 -0.61 -16.84
CA ALA A 394 32.07 -1.36 -15.94
C ALA A 394 33.23 -0.50 -15.41
N GLY A 395 33.82 -0.94 -14.29
CA GLY A 395 34.97 -0.28 -13.67
C GLY A 395 36.16 -0.15 -14.63
N ALA A 396 36.99 0.88 -14.43
CA ALA A 396 38.10 1.21 -15.34
C ALA A 396 39.04 0.03 -15.62
N GLN A 397 39.40 -0.75 -14.58
CA GLN A 397 40.24 -1.93 -14.70
C GLN A 397 39.61 -3.03 -15.58
N ILE A 398 38.32 -3.32 -15.38
CA ILE A 398 37.60 -4.34 -16.16
C ILE A 398 37.50 -3.91 -17.64
N LYS A 399 37.27 -2.61 -17.91
CA LYS A 399 37.23 -2.09 -19.28
C LYS A 399 38.57 -2.24 -19.98
N LYS A 400 39.67 -1.95 -19.28
CA LYS A 400 41.03 -2.14 -19.81
C LYS A 400 41.27 -3.61 -20.19
N VAL A 401 41.04 -4.53 -19.26
CA VAL A 401 41.23 -5.97 -19.49
C VAL A 401 40.30 -6.51 -20.57
N ARG A 402 39.06 -6.02 -20.65
CA ARG A 402 38.14 -6.34 -21.75
C ARG A 402 38.73 -5.99 -23.11
N ASP A 403 39.27 -4.78 -23.24
CA ASP A 403 39.78 -4.30 -24.53
C ASP A 403 41.11 -4.98 -24.89
N GLU A 404 41.96 -5.30 -23.91
CA GLU A 404 43.14 -6.16 -24.09
C GLU A 404 42.76 -7.58 -24.53
N SER A 405 41.75 -8.19 -23.89
CA SER A 405 41.27 -9.53 -24.22
C SER A 405 40.67 -9.64 -25.64
N LYS A 406 40.20 -8.54 -26.23
CA LYS A 406 39.76 -8.53 -27.64
C LYS A 406 40.94 -8.67 -28.61
N LEU A 407 42.12 -8.16 -28.22
CA LEU A 407 43.34 -8.21 -29.03
C LEU A 407 44.05 -9.57 -28.90
N SER A 408 43.85 -10.26 -27.79
CA SER A 408 44.40 -11.61 -27.51
C SER A 408 43.28 -12.65 -27.34
N PRO A 409 42.60 -13.09 -28.42
CA PRO A 409 41.41 -13.95 -28.32
C PRO A 409 41.68 -15.38 -27.83
N HIS A 410 42.95 -15.81 -27.82
CA HIS A 410 43.37 -17.12 -27.33
C HIS A 410 43.72 -17.13 -25.84
N GLU A 411 43.81 -15.96 -25.22
CA GLU A 411 44.20 -15.83 -23.81
C GLU A 411 42.97 -15.58 -22.93
N ILE A 412 43.08 -16.03 -21.68
CA ILE A 412 42.13 -15.75 -20.61
C ILE A 412 42.82 -14.79 -19.64
N PHE A 413 42.10 -13.76 -19.22
CA PHE A 413 42.58 -12.74 -18.31
C PHE A 413 41.82 -12.82 -16.99
N LEU A 414 42.47 -12.48 -15.88
CA LEU A 414 41.87 -12.45 -14.55
C LEU A 414 41.93 -11.04 -13.95
N VAL A 415 40.80 -10.56 -13.45
CA VAL A 415 40.70 -9.33 -12.66
C VAL A 415 40.29 -9.65 -11.24
N ARG A 416 41.22 -9.47 -10.30
CA ARG A 416 40.96 -9.55 -8.86
C ARG A 416 40.66 -8.17 -8.29
N ARG A 417 39.66 -8.11 -7.42
CA ARG A 417 39.24 -6.88 -6.71
C ARG A 417 38.99 -7.24 -5.25
N GLU A 418 39.50 -6.43 -4.34
CA GLU A 418 39.38 -6.67 -2.90
C GLU A 418 37.90 -6.74 -2.49
N GLY A 419 37.52 -7.78 -1.74
CA GLY A 419 36.14 -8.03 -1.31
C GLY A 419 35.14 -8.35 -2.44
N GLN A 420 35.60 -8.68 -3.64
CA GLN A 420 34.77 -9.00 -4.80
C GLN A 420 35.20 -10.31 -5.43
N TYR A 421 34.32 -10.92 -6.23
CA TYR A 421 34.62 -12.15 -6.94
C TYR A 421 35.62 -11.93 -8.10
N ASP A 422 36.36 -12.99 -8.41
CA ASP A 422 37.31 -13.05 -9.52
C ASP A 422 36.60 -13.01 -10.88
N VAL A 423 36.97 -12.04 -11.72
CA VAL A 423 36.39 -11.85 -13.05
C VAL A 423 37.35 -12.42 -14.10
N TYR A 424 36.95 -13.52 -14.73
CA TYR A 424 37.67 -14.10 -15.86
C TYR A 424 37.15 -13.50 -17.17
N VAL A 425 38.05 -13.13 -18.07
CA VAL A 425 37.71 -12.45 -19.34
C VAL A 425 38.34 -13.19 -20.51
N ASN A 426 37.52 -13.59 -21.48
CA ASN A 426 37.97 -14.19 -22.73
C ASN A 426 37.24 -13.55 -23.92
N LYS A 427 37.98 -13.22 -24.99
CA LYS A 427 37.47 -12.58 -26.23
C LYS A 427 36.66 -11.30 -25.93
N GLY A 428 37.09 -10.53 -24.94
CA GLY A 428 36.41 -9.29 -24.51
C GLY A 428 35.07 -9.49 -23.79
N ARG A 429 34.82 -10.69 -23.25
CA ARG A 429 33.58 -11.05 -22.55
C ARG A 429 33.90 -11.69 -21.20
N GLU A 430 33.06 -11.48 -20.20
CA GLU A 430 33.19 -12.13 -18.89
C GLU A 430 32.77 -13.60 -18.99
N MET A 431 33.55 -14.48 -18.39
CA MET A 431 33.17 -15.88 -18.13
C MET A 431 32.39 -15.90 -16.81
N ALA A 432 31.07 -15.81 -16.90
CA ALA A 432 30.20 -15.79 -15.73
C ALA A 432 29.83 -17.23 -15.34
N PHE A 433 30.47 -17.75 -14.29
CA PHE A 433 30.24 -19.10 -13.77
C PHE A 433 28.83 -19.30 -13.18
N TYR A 434 28.32 -20.52 -13.31
CA TYR A 434 26.96 -20.91 -12.94
C TYR A 434 26.75 -20.92 -11.43
N GLN A 435 27.81 -21.18 -10.66
CA GLN A 435 27.83 -21.14 -9.20
C GLN A 435 27.22 -19.85 -8.63
N LYS A 436 27.37 -18.71 -9.31
CA LYS A 436 26.79 -17.42 -8.90
C LYS A 436 25.25 -17.39 -8.94
N LYS A 437 24.64 -18.25 -9.75
CA LYS A 437 23.18 -18.43 -9.82
C LYS A 437 22.67 -19.45 -8.82
N ILE A 438 23.53 -20.32 -8.28
CA ILE A 438 23.11 -21.31 -7.29
C ILE A 438 22.97 -20.64 -5.94
N ARG A 439 21.81 -20.81 -5.31
CA ARG A 439 21.53 -20.36 -3.95
C ARG A 439 20.77 -21.44 -3.20
N ASP A 440 20.97 -21.46 -1.89
CA ASP A 440 20.04 -22.14 -1.00
C ASP A 440 18.71 -21.37 -1.02
N ILE A 441 17.66 -22.03 -1.50
CA ILE A 441 16.29 -21.56 -1.39
C ILE A 441 15.51 -22.68 -0.70
N ASN A 442 15.10 -22.41 0.55
CA ASN A 442 14.30 -23.33 1.36
C ASN A 442 14.98 -24.69 1.66
N GLY A 443 16.31 -24.70 1.83
CA GLY A 443 17.09 -25.89 2.15
C GLY A 443 17.60 -26.66 0.93
N GLU A 444 17.30 -26.19 -0.28
CA GLU A 444 17.73 -26.81 -1.52
C GLU A 444 18.63 -25.86 -2.32
N MET A 445 19.77 -26.37 -2.80
CA MET A 445 20.68 -25.65 -3.68
C MET A 445 20.11 -25.65 -5.09
N VAL A 446 19.48 -24.55 -5.48
CA VAL A 446 18.80 -24.42 -6.77
C VAL A 446 19.34 -23.26 -7.59
N PRO A 447 19.23 -23.31 -8.93
CA PRO A 447 19.42 -22.14 -9.76
C PRO A 447 18.39 -21.07 -9.39
N SER A 448 18.86 -19.83 -9.30
CA SER A 448 18.04 -18.73 -8.81
C SER A 448 18.19 -17.46 -9.63
N VAL A 449 17.15 -16.66 -9.62
CA VAL A 449 17.14 -15.29 -10.11
C VAL A 449 16.58 -14.36 -9.05
N GLN A 450 16.95 -13.08 -9.14
CA GLN A 450 16.38 -12.07 -8.26
C GLN A 450 14.87 -11.95 -8.54
N ALA A 451 14.07 -11.98 -7.48
CA ALA A 451 12.63 -11.78 -7.57
C ALA A 451 12.33 -10.40 -8.20
N THR A 452 11.39 -10.37 -9.13
CA THR A 452 10.94 -9.13 -9.79
C THR A 452 9.68 -8.59 -9.09
N ASN A 453 9.05 -7.57 -9.66
CA ASN A 453 7.73 -7.12 -9.22
C ASN A 453 6.58 -7.89 -9.86
N MET A 454 6.84 -9.05 -10.48
CA MET A 454 5.83 -9.99 -10.95
C MET A 454 6.04 -11.32 -10.24
N TRP A 455 5.10 -11.72 -9.39
CA TRP A 455 5.16 -12.92 -8.58
C TRP A 455 4.15 -13.93 -9.09
N THR A 456 4.65 -15.02 -9.66
CA THR A 456 3.84 -16.12 -10.20
C THR A 456 4.07 -17.43 -9.44
N ASP A 457 4.97 -17.42 -8.46
CA ASP A 457 5.49 -18.59 -7.77
C ASP A 457 4.99 -18.71 -6.31
N THR A 458 4.00 -17.90 -5.95
CA THR A 458 3.29 -17.93 -4.65
C THR A 458 1.86 -18.45 -4.90
N PRO A 459 1.66 -19.77 -5.07
CA PRO A 459 0.37 -20.32 -5.47
C PRO A 459 -0.71 -20.05 -4.41
N TYR A 460 -1.90 -19.72 -4.87
CA TYR A 460 -3.11 -19.64 -4.03
C TYR A 460 -3.88 -20.96 -4.05
N GLU A 461 -3.59 -21.83 -5.01
CA GLU A 461 -4.12 -23.17 -5.10
C GLU A 461 -3.53 -24.06 -3.99
N GLY A 462 -4.40 -24.81 -3.29
CA GLY A 462 -3.97 -25.80 -2.28
C GLY A 462 -3.72 -25.25 -0.87
N ILE A 463 -3.92 -23.95 -0.62
CA ILE A 463 -3.67 -23.31 0.69
C ILE A 463 -4.78 -23.52 1.72
N ALA A 464 -5.87 -24.21 1.35
CA ALA A 464 -7.04 -24.42 2.19
C ALA A 464 -6.69 -25.12 3.52
N SER A 465 -5.69 -25.99 3.53
CA SER A 465 -5.22 -26.74 4.71
C SER A 465 -4.12 -26.03 5.53
N GLU A 466 -3.61 -24.87 5.09
CA GLU A 466 -2.56 -24.15 5.83
C GLU A 466 -3.04 -23.68 7.21
N GLY A 467 -2.16 -23.55 8.20
CA GLY A 467 -2.48 -23.02 9.52
C GLY A 467 -3.55 -23.78 10.32
N GLY A 468 -3.93 -25.00 9.94
CA GLY A 468 -4.90 -25.82 10.69
C GLY A 468 -6.35 -25.32 10.65
N VAL A 469 -6.67 -24.31 9.84
CA VAL A 469 -8.02 -23.73 9.73
C VAL A 469 -8.52 -23.78 8.28
N VAL A 470 -9.75 -24.24 8.10
CA VAL A 470 -10.37 -24.39 6.78
C VAL A 470 -11.21 -23.16 6.46
N LEU A 471 -10.78 -22.43 5.43
CA LEU A 471 -11.45 -21.24 4.90
C LEU A 471 -11.75 -21.43 3.43
N LYS A 472 -12.97 -21.06 3.00
CA LYS A 472 -13.39 -21.17 1.60
C LYS A 472 -12.77 -20.10 0.70
N GLY A 473 -12.38 -18.95 1.24
CA GLY A 473 -11.77 -17.83 0.51
C GLY A 473 -11.09 -16.82 1.44
N GLY A 474 -10.45 -15.81 0.86
CA GLY A 474 -9.85 -14.66 1.57
C GLY A 474 -8.48 -14.89 2.22
N LYS A 475 -8.12 -16.14 2.54
CA LYS A 475 -6.83 -16.48 3.14
C LYS A 475 -5.66 -16.24 2.18
N LYS A 476 -4.58 -15.65 2.69
CA LYS A 476 -3.34 -15.40 1.94
C LYS A 476 -2.34 -16.56 2.11
N PRO A 477 -1.56 -16.93 1.07
CA PRO A 477 -0.55 -17.99 1.20
C PRO A 477 0.57 -17.63 2.17
N GLU A 478 1.00 -18.57 3.02
CA GLU A 478 2.13 -18.31 3.92
C GLU A 478 3.43 -17.99 3.17
N LYS A 479 3.65 -18.63 2.01
CA LYS A 479 4.83 -18.35 1.15
C LYS A 479 4.87 -16.90 0.67
N LEU A 480 3.71 -16.30 0.41
CA LEU A 480 3.60 -14.89 0.01
C LEU A 480 4.03 -13.98 1.16
N LEU A 481 3.46 -14.18 2.35
CA LEU A 481 3.76 -13.35 3.51
C LEU A 481 5.20 -13.55 3.99
N LYS A 482 5.76 -14.76 3.87
CA LYS A 482 7.17 -15.02 4.17
C LYS A 482 8.08 -14.10 3.35
N ARG A 483 7.84 -14.03 2.03
CA ARG A 483 8.61 -13.15 1.14
C ARG A 483 8.48 -11.67 1.54
N ILE A 484 7.29 -11.22 1.91
CA ILE A 484 7.05 -9.82 2.30
C ILE A 484 7.75 -9.50 3.63
N ILE A 485 7.66 -10.40 4.60
CA ILE A 485 8.28 -10.24 5.91
C ILE A 485 9.81 -10.25 5.80
N GLU A 486 10.39 -11.22 5.08
CA GLU A 486 11.84 -11.29 4.86
C GLU A 486 12.36 -10.12 4.02
N MET A 487 11.52 -9.53 3.14
CA MET A 487 11.87 -8.36 2.35
C MET A 487 12.07 -7.09 3.18
N GLY A 488 11.31 -6.95 4.28
CA GLY A 488 11.24 -5.72 5.07
C GLY A 488 11.70 -5.82 6.52
N THR A 489 12.13 -7.00 6.98
CA THR A 489 12.61 -7.25 8.36
C THR A 489 13.94 -7.99 8.36
N ASP A 490 14.75 -7.75 9.38
CA ASP A 490 16.11 -8.29 9.55
C ASP A 490 16.33 -8.89 10.93
N SER A 491 15.68 -8.34 11.96
CA SER A 491 15.88 -8.67 13.37
C SER A 491 14.77 -9.55 13.92
N GLU A 492 15.09 -10.44 14.86
CA GLU A 492 14.08 -11.21 15.61
C GLU A 492 13.14 -10.30 16.44
N ASN A 493 13.61 -9.10 16.79
CA ASN A 493 12.80 -8.11 17.51
C ASN A 493 11.98 -7.20 16.60
N ASP A 494 12.09 -7.32 15.27
CA ASP A 494 11.30 -6.50 14.36
C ASP A 494 9.82 -6.83 14.53
N ILE A 495 9.00 -5.77 14.67
CA ILE A 495 7.56 -5.91 14.88
C ILE A 495 6.84 -5.89 13.53
N VAL A 496 6.11 -6.97 13.24
CA VAL A 496 5.20 -7.11 12.10
C VAL A 496 3.76 -6.85 12.56
N MET A 497 3.06 -5.93 11.91
CA MET A 497 1.69 -5.60 12.25
C MET A 497 0.73 -5.90 11.11
N ASP A 498 -0.44 -6.40 11.47
CA ASP A 498 -1.58 -6.59 10.57
C ASP A 498 -2.87 -6.14 11.26
N PHE A 499 -3.44 -5.04 10.80
CA PHE A 499 -4.68 -4.47 11.34
C PHE A 499 -5.93 -4.79 10.51
N PHE A 500 -5.82 -5.77 9.60
CA PHE A 500 -6.90 -6.47 8.92
C PHE A 500 -6.62 -7.98 9.00
N LEU A 501 -6.43 -8.48 10.23
CA LEU A 501 -5.80 -9.76 10.51
C LEU A 501 -6.51 -10.96 9.86
N GLY A 502 -7.84 -10.93 9.79
CA GLY A 502 -8.64 -11.99 9.19
C GLY A 502 -8.34 -13.36 9.81
N SER A 503 -7.74 -14.26 9.01
CA SER A 503 -7.36 -15.62 9.42
C SER A 503 -6.06 -15.74 10.23
N GLY A 504 -5.38 -14.64 10.55
CA GLY A 504 -4.14 -14.67 11.32
C GLY A 504 -2.90 -15.11 10.55
N THR A 505 -2.93 -15.14 9.21
CA THR A 505 -1.81 -15.64 8.38
C THR A 505 -0.53 -14.82 8.60
N THR A 506 -0.62 -13.49 8.67
CA THR A 506 0.54 -12.61 8.86
C THR A 506 1.25 -12.89 10.17
N CYS A 507 0.49 -12.95 11.28
CA CYS A 507 1.03 -13.27 12.60
C CYS A 507 1.59 -14.69 12.67
N ALA A 508 0.94 -15.69 12.06
CA ALA A 508 1.44 -17.05 12.00
C ALA A 508 2.81 -17.14 11.30
N VAL A 509 2.97 -16.44 10.18
CA VAL A 509 4.25 -16.40 9.46
C VAL A 509 5.31 -15.61 10.23
N ALA A 510 4.95 -14.45 10.79
CA ALA A 510 5.86 -13.67 11.63
C ALA A 510 6.38 -14.51 12.81
N HIS A 511 5.50 -15.26 13.48
CA HIS A 511 5.85 -16.18 14.55
C HIS A 511 6.86 -17.23 14.11
N LYS A 512 6.58 -17.95 13.01
CA LYS A 512 7.47 -19.00 12.46
C LYS A 512 8.83 -18.45 12.00
N LEU A 513 8.91 -17.15 11.68
CA LEU A 513 10.15 -16.45 11.32
C LEU A 513 10.86 -15.83 12.53
N GLY A 514 10.35 -16.05 13.75
CA GLY A 514 10.91 -15.47 14.97
C GLY A 514 10.82 -13.96 15.00
N ARG A 515 9.72 -13.37 14.50
CA ARG A 515 9.43 -11.94 14.58
C ARG A 515 8.37 -11.67 15.63
N ARG A 516 8.44 -10.49 16.25
CA ARG A 516 7.34 -9.99 17.08
C ARG A 516 6.16 -9.59 16.20
N TYR A 517 4.93 -9.74 16.70
CA TYR A 517 3.76 -9.35 15.92
C TYR A 517 2.61 -8.73 16.72
N ILE A 518 1.83 -7.90 16.01
CA ILE A 518 0.58 -7.30 16.49
C ILE A 518 -0.50 -7.54 15.45
N GLY A 519 -1.52 -8.33 15.78
CA GLY A 519 -2.68 -8.59 14.95
C GLY A 519 -3.92 -7.90 15.49
N ILE A 520 -4.76 -7.31 14.63
CA ILE A 520 -6.02 -6.67 15.02
C ILE A 520 -7.16 -7.16 14.13
N GLU A 521 -8.24 -7.66 14.76
CA GLU A 521 -9.47 -8.08 14.09
C GLU A 521 -10.68 -7.67 14.93
N GLN A 522 -11.74 -7.17 14.30
CA GLN A 522 -12.93 -6.70 15.03
C GLN A 522 -14.05 -7.75 15.10
N LEU A 523 -14.06 -8.70 14.16
CA LEU A 523 -15.16 -9.66 13.99
C LEU A 523 -14.97 -10.91 14.85
N ASP A 524 -16.10 -11.50 15.27
CA ASP A 524 -16.11 -12.64 16.19
C ASP A 524 -15.45 -13.91 15.62
N TYR A 525 -15.27 -14.03 14.30
CA TYR A 525 -14.55 -15.16 13.70
C TYR A 525 -13.07 -15.23 14.13
N ILE A 526 -12.52 -14.19 14.76
CA ILE A 526 -11.16 -14.22 15.32
C ILE A 526 -10.96 -15.44 16.24
N ASP A 527 -12.01 -15.80 16.98
CA ASP A 527 -12.03 -16.92 17.94
C ASP A 527 -12.10 -18.29 17.23
N GLU A 528 -12.60 -18.33 15.99
CA GLU A 528 -12.73 -19.55 15.19
C GLU A 528 -11.59 -19.75 14.19
N LEU A 529 -10.87 -18.67 13.84
CA LEU A 529 -9.90 -18.66 12.76
C LEU A 529 -8.50 -18.24 13.21
N ALA A 530 -8.33 -17.02 13.72
CA ALA A 530 -7.01 -16.48 14.02
C ALA A 530 -6.40 -17.12 15.27
N ILE A 531 -7.18 -17.22 16.35
CA ILE A 531 -6.72 -17.83 17.62
C ILE A 531 -6.36 -19.32 17.40
N PRO A 532 -7.24 -20.19 16.87
CA PRO A 532 -6.89 -21.61 16.67
C PRO A 532 -5.70 -21.82 15.74
N ARG A 533 -5.53 -20.96 14.73
CA ARG A 533 -4.34 -20.97 13.87
C ARG A 533 -3.07 -20.70 14.65
N LEU A 534 -3.06 -19.65 15.47
CA LEU A 534 -1.86 -19.27 16.24
C LEU A 534 -1.54 -20.30 17.32
N GLU A 535 -2.55 -20.88 17.96
CA GLU A 535 -2.37 -22.02 18.86
C GLU A 535 -1.79 -23.24 18.13
N SER A 536 -2.24 -23.53 16.91
CA SER A 536 -1.65 -24.56 16.07
C SER A 536 -0.16 -24.28 15.78
N VAL A 537 0.21 -23.02 15.52
CA VAL A 537 1.62 -22.61 15.35
C VAL A 537 2.42 -22.86 16.62
N ILE A 538 1.92 -22.47 17.79
CA ILE A 538 2.58 -22.73 19.10
C ILE A 538 2.77 -24.24 19.31
N ASN A 539 1.79 -25.05 18.92
CA ASN A 539 1.82 -26.52 19.04
C ASN A 539 2.62 -27.22 17.93
N GLY A 540 3.33 -26.47 17.08
CA GLY A 540 4.21 -27.05 16.06
C GLY A 540 3.53 -27.41 14.75
N ASP A 541 2.59 -26.59 14.27
CA ASP A 541 1.99 -26.67 12.94
C ASP A 541 3.00 -27.09 11.86
N GLN A 542 2.63 -28.04 11.00
CA GLN A 542 3.48 -28.60 9.95
C GLN A 542 3.05 -28.19 8.52
N SER A 543 2.13 -27.23 8.41
CA SER A 543 1.64 -26.71 7.14
C SER A 543 2.37 -25.44 6.69
N GLY A 544 2.06 -24.97 5.47
CA GLY A 544 2.63 -23.73 4.92
C GLY A 544 4.16 -23.72 4.93
N ILE A 545 4.76 -22.71 5.57
CA ILE A 545 6.22 -22.54 5.61
C ILE A 545 6.92 -23.34 6.73
N SER A 546 6.18 -24.07 7.57
CA SER A 546 6.73 -24.73 8.76
C SER A 546 7.85 -25.71 8.43
N LYS A 547 7.66 -26.57 7.43
CA LYS A 547 8.68 -27.55 7.01
C LYS A 547 9.95 -26.88 6.53
N ILE A 548 9.80 -25.80 5.77
CA ILE A 548 10.90 -25.02 5.22
C ILE A 548 11.73 -24.38 6.33
N GLN A 549 11.07 -23.91 7.40
CA GLN A 549 11.76 -23.31 8.54
C GLN A 549 12.15 -24.29 9.65
N GLY A 550 11.91 -25.59 9.47
CA GLY A 550 12.13 -26.57 10.54
C GLY A 550 11.34 -26.24 11.81
N TRP A 551 10.15 -25.67 11.67
CA TRP A 551 9.32 -25.22 12.79
C TRP A 551 8.85 -26.41 13.62
N THR A 552 9.08 -26.36 14.92
CA THR A 552 8.73 -27.42 15.88
C THR A 552 7.75 -26.97 16.97
N GLY A 553 7.33 -25.69 16.95
CA GLY A 553 6.46 -25.10 17.96
C GLY A 553 7.20 -24.23 18.97
N GLY A 554 6.45 -23.68 19.92
CA GLY A 554 6.92 -22.75 20.95
C GLY A 554 6.37 -21.33 20.82
N GLY A 555 6.90 -20.42 21.63
CA GLY A 555 6.45 -19.04 21.70
C GLY A 555 5.11 -18.86 22.40
N SER A 556 4.61 -17.63 22.38
CA SER A 556 3.35 -17.25 23.00
C SER A 556 2.76 -15.99 22.36
N PHE A 557 1.49 -15.73 22.62
CA PHE A 557 0.86 -14.43 22.38
C PHE A 557 -0.13 -14.09 23.49
N VAL A 558 -0.33 -12.79 23.69
CA VAL A 558 -1.38 -12.25 24.55
C VAL A 558 -2.55 -11.86 23.68
N TYR A 559 -3.72 -12.38 24.02
CA TYR A 559 -5.01 -11.93 23.51
C TYR A 559 -5.59 -10.89 24.47
N CYS A 560 -6.16 -9.82 23.93
CA CYS A 560 -6.99 -8.88 24.69
C CYS A 560 -8.05 -8.23 23.79
N GLU A 561 -9.05 -7.61 24.40
CA GLU A 561 -10.16 -6.97 23.69
C GLU A 561 -10.26 -5.50 24.06
N ILE A 562 -10.60 -4.63 23.11
CA ILE A 562 -11.00 -3.26 23.45
C ILE A 562 -12.31 -3.34 24.23
N LYS A 563 -12.31 -2.85 25.48
CA LYS A 563 -13.48 -2.88 26.35
C LYS A 563 -14.64 -2.14 25.70
N ASN A 564 -15.75 -2.86 25.50
CA ASN A 564 -16.95 -2.36 24.87
C ASN A 564 -18.18 -2.61 25.74
N ASP A 565 -18.68 -1.58 26.41
CA ASP A 565 -19.79 -1.72 27.38
C ASP A 565 -21.17 -1.68 26.74
N ALA A 566 -21.32 -0.96 25.63
CA ALA A 566 -22.60 -1.00 24.94
C ALA A 566 -22.82 -2.34 24.22
N LYS A 567 -21.78 -3.16 23.94
CA LYS A 567 -21.97 -4.56 23.47
C LYS A 567 -22.65 -5.43 24.52
N GLU A 568 -22.23 -5.37 25.78
CA GLU A 568 -22.86 -6.13 26.87
C GLU A 568 -24.30 -5.66 27.07
N PHE A 569 -24.53 -4.35 27.03
CA PHE A 569 -25.87 -3.78 27.12
C PHE A 569 -26.77 -4.18 25.94
N VAL A 570 -26.25 -4.15 24.70
CA VAL A 570 -26.98 -4.61 23.50
C VAL A 570 -27.28 -6.10 23.57
N ASN A 571 -26.33 -6.93 23.99
CA ASN A 571 -26.55 -8.38 24.15
C ASN A 571 -27.66 -8.65 25.16
N ARG A 572 -27.67 -7.95 26.30
CA ARG A 572 -28.75 -8.03 27.29
C ARG A 572 -30.10 -7.60 26.72
N ILE A 573 -30.15 -6.59 25.84
CA ILE A 573 -31.38 -6.24 25.11
C ILE A 573 -31.81 -7.38 24.15
N GLU A 574 -30.88 -8.03 23.46
CA GLU A 574 -31.20 -9.15 22.56
C GLU A 574 -31.74 -10.36 23.34
N GLU A 575 -31.05 -10.73 24.42
CA GLU A 575 -31.31 -11.88 25.29
C GLU A 575 -32.52 -11.70 26.21
N ALA A 576 -32.90 -10.44 26.49
CA ALA A 576 -34.06 -10.16 27.35
C ALA A 576 -35.30 -10.90 26.88
N SER A 577 -36.02 -11.49 27.82
CA SER A 577 -37.15 -12.39 27.59
C SER A 577 -38.49 -11.82 28.09
N ASP A 578 -38.47 -10.75 28.88
CA ASP A 578 -39.65 -10.08 29.40
C ASP A 578 -39.50 -8.55 29.53
N ASP A 579 -40.62 -7.84 29.69
CA ASP A 579 -40.69 -6.38 29.78
C ASP A 579 -39.95 -5.83 31.02
N GLY A 580 -39.83 -6.63 32.09
CA GLY A 580 -39.15 -6.25 33.33
C GLY A 580 -37.65 -6.11 33.13
N GLU A 581 -37.03 -7.06 32.43
CA GLU A 581 -35.61 -6.99 32.05
C GLU A 581 -35.33 -5.77 31.16
N LEU A 582 -36.22 -5.46 30.21
CA LEU A 582 -36.10 -4.26 29.37
C LEU A 582 -36.27 -2.96 30.16
N LEU A 583 -37.13 -2.94 31.18
CA LEU A 583 -37.31 -1.80 32.07
C LEU A 583 -36.06 -1.56 32.94
N GLU A 584 -35.43 -2.62 33.45
CA GLU A 584 -34.15 -2.52 34.15
C GLU A 584 -33.06 -1.95 33.23
N LEU A 585 -32.98 -2.43 31.98
CA LEU A 585 -32.06 -1.91 30.98
C LEU A 585 -32.35 -0.44 30.66
N PHE A 586 -33.61 -0.04 30.58
CA PHE A 586 -34.01 1.36 30.36
C PHE A 586 -33.55 2.28 31.50
N GLU A 587 -33.73 1.87 32.76
CA GLU A 587 -33.24 2.64 33.91
C GLU A 587 -31.72 2.64 34.03
N LEU A 588 -31.07 1.57 33.61
CA LEU A 588 -29.61 1.52 33.49
C LEU A 588 -29.13 2.51 32.43
N ALA A 589 -29.71 2.49 31.22
CA ALA A 589 -29.35 3.40 30.14
C ALA A 589 -29.42 4.86 30.59
N LYS A 590 -30.47 5.27 31.30
CA LYS A 590 -30.65 6.64 31.81
C LYS A 590 -29.50 7.14 32.69
N LYS A 591 -28.75 6.23 33.31
CA LYS A 591 -27.60 6.53 34.18
C LYS A 591 -26.26 6.29 33.50
N SER A 592 -26.27 5.69 32.30
CA SER A 592 -25.07 5.30 31.59
C SER A 592 -24.51 6.42 30.72
N SER A 593 -23.19 6.44 30.57
CA SER A 593 -22.49 7.39 29.71
C SER A 593 -22.64 7.10 28.20
N PHE A 594 -23.20 5.95 27.83
CA PHE A 594 -23.36 5.53 26.43
C PHE A 594 -24.67 5.98 25.79
N ILE A 595 -25.55 6.71 26.48
CA ILE A 595 -26.72 7.33 25.84
C ILE A 595 -26.27 8.37 24.81
N SER A 596 -26.95 8.41 23.66
CA SER A 596 -26.72 9.44 22.65
C SER A 596 -26.88 10.83 23.24
N TYR A 597 -25.90 11.71 23.00
CA TYR A 597 -25.94 13.12 23.42
C TYR A 597 -27.18 13.88 22.88
N ARG A 598 -27.85 13.32 21.86
CA ARG A 598 -29.11 13.84 21.30
C ARG A 598 -30.32 13.58 22.18
N ILE A 599 -30.16 12.79 23.25
CA ILE A 599 -31.22 12.32 24.12
C ILE A 599 -30.97 12.87 25.51
N ASP A 600 -31.99 13.53 26.06
CA ASP A 600 -31.98 14.05 27.43
C ASP A 600 -32.51 12.95 28.37
N PRO A 601 -31.68 12.33 29.23
CA PRO A 601 -32.11 11.25 30.12
C PRO A 601 -33.25 11.68 31.05
N ASN A 602 -33.36 12.97 31.38
CA ASN A 602 -34.43 13.49 32.24
C ASN A 602 -35.80 13.49 31.55
N LYS A 603 -35.82 13.44 30.21
CA LYS A 603 -37.06 13.35 29.42
C LYS A 603 -37.51 11.92 29.18
N MET A 604 -36.67 10.92 29.49
CA MET A 604 -36.99 9.51 29.33
C MET A 604 -37.82 9.00 30.52
N LYS A 605 -39.14 8.88 30.33
CA LYS A 605 -40.06 8.42 31.38
C LYS A 605 -40.38 6.94 31.22
N SER A 606 -40.17 6.18 32.29
CA SER A 606 -40.46 4.75 32.38
C SER A 606 -41.95 4.46 32.09
N SER A 607 -42.86 5.34 32.54
CA SER A 607 -44.29 5.26 32.25
C SER A 607 -44.68 5.40 30.77
N GLU A 608 -43.80 5.99 29.94
CA GLU A 608 -43.98 6.08 28.48
C GLU A 608 -43.35 4.88 27.79
N PHE A 609 -42.23 4.37 28.32
CA PHE A 609 -41.55 3.16 27.87
C PHE A 609 -42.41 1.89 28.05
N GLU A 610 -43.05 1.73 29.21
CA GLU A 610 -43.92 0.59 29.53
C GLU A 610 -45.17 0.48 28.62
N LYS A 611 -45.51 1.54 27.88
CA LYS A 611 -46.66 1.54 26.95
C LYS A 611 -46.31 1.00 25.57
N LEU A 612 -45.02 0.89 25.26
CA LEU A 612 -44.52 0.33 24.01
C LEU A 612 -44.65 -1.19 24.03
N SER A 613 -44.82 -1.82 22.87
CA SER A 613 -44.71 -3.27 22.76
C SER A 613 -43.27 -3.74 23.05
N PHE A 614 -43.10 -5.00 23.47
CA PHE A 614 -41.78 -5.59 23.72
C PHE A 614 -40.79 -5.40 22.55
N ALA A 615 -41.26 -5.51 21.31
CA ALA A 615 -40.43 -5.26 20.12
C ALA A 615 -40.02 -3.77 19.99
N GLU A 616 -40.94 -2.85 20.24
CA GLU A 616 -40.67 -1.40 20.25
C GLU A 616 -39.78 -0.98 21.42
N GLN A 617 -39.90 -1.62 22.58
CA GLN A 617 -39.00 -1.43 23.72
C GLN A 617 -37.57 -1.84 23.38
N LYS A 618 -37.38 -3.03 22.79
CA LYS A 618 -36.06 -3.47 22.29
C LYS A 618 -35.51 -2.52 21.23
N GLN A 619 -36.36 -2.07 20.31
CA GLN A 619 -35.94 -1.14 19.26
C GLN A 619 -35.52 0.22 19.84
N LEU A 620 -36.33 0.80 20.73
CA LEU A 620 -36.02 2.08 21.37
C LEU A 620 -34.73 1.99 22.19
N LEU A 621 -34.55 0.92 22.97
CA LEU A 621 -33.31 0.69 23.73
C LEU A 621 -32.08 0.60 22.81
N ARG A 622 -32.21 0.08 21.59
CA ARG A 622 -31.12 0.09 20.60
C ARG A 622 -30.89 1.48 20.01
N GLU A 623 -31.94 2.24 19.75
CA GLU A 623 -31.86 3.58 19.15
C GLU A 623 -31.31 4.64 20.11
N ILE A 624 -31.48 4.46 21.42
CA ILE A 624 -31.01 5.42 22.43
C ILE A 624 -29.52 5.32 22.71
N ILE A 625 -28.90 4.20 22.32
CA ILE A 625 -27.48 3.95 22.51
C ILE A 625 -26.71 4.80 21.50
N ASP A 626 -25.77 5.59 22.01
CA ASP A 626 -24.73 6.15 21.17
C ASP A 626 -23.79 5.03 20.75
N ASN A 627 -23.94 4.57 19.51
CA ASN A 627 -22.97 3.64 18.94
C ASN A 627 -21.54 4.24 18.88
N ASN A 628 -21.34 5.52 19.24
CA ASN A 628 -20.04 6.17 19.35
C ASN A 628 -19.38 6.05 20.74
N ASN A 629 -20.14 5.73 21.78
CA ASN A 629 -19.64 5.47 23.14
C ASN A 629 -19.58 3.98 23.46
N LEU A 630 -19.43 3.15 22.42
CA LEU A 630 -19.28 1.70 22.58
C LEU A 630 -18.05 1.36 23.43
N TYR A 631 -16.98 2.11 23.28
CA TYR A 631 -15.68 1.76 23.85
C TYR A 631 -15.31 2.66 25.02
N VAL A 632 -14.69 2.06 26.03
CA VAL A 632 -14.23 2.75 27.23
C VAL A 632 -12.87 3.38 26.97
N ASN A 633 -12.74 4.69 27.21
CA ASN A 633 -11.44 5.34 27.20
C ASN A 633 -10.61 4.92 28.41
N TYR A 634 -9.30 4.83 28.23
CA TYR A 634 -8.37 4.55 29.32
C TYR A 634 -8.43 5.60 30.43
N SER A 635 -8.70 6.87 30.11
CA SER A 635 -8.90 7.94 31.10
C SER A 635 -10.05 7.66 32.07
N ASP A 636 -11.03 6.87 31.64
CA ASP A 636 -12.26 6.60 32.39
C ASP A 636 -12.20 5.20 33.04
N ILE A 637 -11.03 4.53 33.03
CA ILE A 637 -10.86 3.16 33.51
C ILE A 637 -11.22 2.98 35.00
N GLU A 638 -11.20 4.06 35.79
CA GLU A 638 -11.58 4.02 37.21
C GLU A 638 -13.08 4.06 37.46
N ASP A 639 -13.89 4.42 36.46
CA ASP A 639 -15.33 4.45 36.61
C ASP A 639 -15.88 3.02 36.81
N GLN A 640 -16.52 2.81 37.96
CA GLN A 640 -17.05 1.51 38.35
C GLN A 640 -18.22 1.07 37.47
N SER A 641 -18.88 1.99 36.77
CA SER A 641 -20.01 1.69 35.88
C SER A 641 -19.61 0.85 34.66
N TYR A 642 -18.32 0.86 34.29
CA TYR A 642 -17.78 0.09 33.18
C TYR A 642 -17.36 -1.34 33.54
N GLY A 643 -17.41 -1.70 34.83
CA GLY A 643 -17.19 -3.09 35.27
C GLY A 643 -15.82 -3.68 34.91
N ILE A 644 -14.79 -2.85 34.72
CA ILE A 644 -13.43 -3.31 34.41
C ILE A 644 -12.83 -3.98 35.67
N SER A 645 -12.33 -5.21 35.51
CA SER A 645 -11.76 -5.99 36.61
C SER A 645 -10.52 -5.33 37.21
N ALA A 646 -10.22 -5.60 38.48
CA ALA A 646 -9.03 -5.05 39.13
C ALA A 646 -7.75 -5.51 38.43
N GLU A 647 -7.74 -6.74 37.92
CA GLU A 647 -6.66 -7.33 37.15
C GLU A 647 -6.48 -6.60 35.81
N ASP A 648 -7.54 -6.38 35.04
CA ASP A 648 -7.47 -5.64 33.77
C ASP A 648 -7.01 -4.20 33.99
N LYS A 649 -7.42 -3.54 35.09
CA LYS A 649 -6.92 -2.21 35.43
C LYS A 649 -5.40 -2.20 35.62
N VAL A 650 -4.85 -3.19 36.32
CA VAL A 650 -3.40 -3.32 36.51
C VAL A 650 -2.69 -3.56 35.18
N LEU A 651 -3.20 -4.47 34.35
CA LEU A 651 -2.60 -4.79 33.05
C LEU A 651 -2.67 -3.60 32.07
N ASN A 652 -3.77 -2.84 32.04
CA ASN A 652 -3.85 -1.62 31.25
C ASN A 652 -2.82 -0.58 31.70
N ARG A 653 -2.68 -0.38 33.02
CA ARG A 653 -1.66 0.54 33.54
C ARG A 653 -0.27 0.09 33.10
N GLN A 654 0.09 -1.18 33.28
CA GLN A 654 1.37 -1.73 32.81
C GLN A 654 1.56 -1.60 31.28
N PHE A 655 0.48 -1.72 30.52
CA PHE A 655 0.53 -1.56 29.07
C PHE A 655 0.84 -0.11 28.66
N TYR A 656 0.07 0.86 29.18
CA TYR A 656 0.13 2.28 28.81
C TYR A 656 1.20 3.09 29.57
N GLY A 657 1.63 2.64 30.75
CA GLY A 657 2.60 3.30 31.60
C GLY A 657 3.47 2.25 32.30
N GLY A 658 4.76 2.21 31.93
CA GLY A 658 5.75 1.40 32.64
C GLY A 658 5.65 1.55 34.15
N GLY A 659 5.90 0.46 34.87
CA GLY A 659 5.79 0.41 36.33
C GLY A 659 6.50 1.55 37.05
N GLU A 660 5.89 1.89 38.20
CA GLU A 660 6.15 2.94 39.19
C GLU A 660 5.48 4.31 38.96
#